data_AF-A0A9R0IFZ2-F1
#
_entry.id   AF-A0A9R0IFZ2-F1
#
_cell.length_a   1.000
_cell.length_b   1.000
_cell.length_c   1.000
_cell.angle_alpha   90.00
_cell.angle_beta   90.00
_cell.angle_gamma   90.00
#
_symmetry.space_group_name_H-M   'P 1'
#
loop_
_entity.id
_entity.type
_entity.pdbx_description
1 polymer ?
#
loop_
_entity_poly.entity_id
_entity_poly.type
_entity_poly.pdbx_seq_one_letter_code
_entity_poly.pdbx_strand_id
1 'polypeptide(L)'
;MSVLSLNCRGLGNPNAVDGLRDLIRREAPSLVFLSETKLSSVEFGRIKCRLGDFEGLAVDSMGRSGGVTLLWKKEIEVELRTMSVHHIDVLIKGGLGDDQWRLTGFYGWPEVHNRHLSWKLLSELATQTQLPWVCLGDFNEILYLSEKLGGNDRADWQMSNFRECVDLCGFRDVPFSGYEYTYDNGREEDNNVQCRLDRALVTDEWFGCFPSAHLLHLDREWSDHAPIKLNLCKGRSRSELGDKPLRFEQIWTNDDECEGVIGGAWIGGATLESKIGMCAENLKTWSDDKFGAVFRELKRKRKKLKNLNKGGLTSSQLERRRTLINDIAGLVQHEEVYWKQRMRVLWLSEGDKNTKFFHQRASGRKRRNTISYLMDDQEVVHSGDEACGKVAVDYFRQMFETSNPPLVERALAELEPRVTEAMNHGLRATYSADEVQVVLSQMHPIKAPGPDVYKLVSKVLANKLKVFLDSIISVNQSAFTPERLITDNILVAFEVFHYMKNLNKAEGFMAMKLDMSKAYDRIEWCFLEAILEKLGFDALWRRNVMDCVTTEADTIQEALDLYELSSGQKVNFDKTTISFSKGVPNGVRSELSNMLGVRMVDVHDRYLGLPTTVGRSKKVITKGVKEKLWKKLQGWKGMVLSKAGREVMIKAVAQSLPTYAMSVFKFLSSFCDEIRSMVSQFWWGQKQGERRVHWVAWRKMCLSKEDGGLGFRDFKLFNWSLLGKQAWRLMTNRGSLLEQVLRARYYPGSCFLEAERGSSPSYTWRGLWEAKWVVRRGMRWRVGNGESVKVWKDPWIPGTQSRRIISPRGKGAEYTFECADAEDRVCWELESDGKYSVRSAYRALFMDDWRRMEVSSSNPSSLWKQIWKLNVLPRVKVFAWRACHEALPTRKGLSKRVAGYDAVCGVCHCEDESVIHAVRECKLARAIWCESRFEHMLSWQCCSLVDWWDRGFKELDSEGMEEFITLCWAVWGARNKAVMEGLTSDPTSTVKYATTVCNELRQEGVKGSRGSSGGGAEWAVEWSKPEEGWYKVNVDAGLLGEVGSGMGAVIRDDEGGVVSCAVRQGCEKWATNVAEAKAVLFGMELCAELGMQRVVVESDCLGVIQALRREASGCSEFWLVVEDIMAFCSNFLNVVWSFVKRSGNKVAHDLAHLQPWNFGTRKWDAEFPCSVLNIAAADIMN
;
A
#
# COMPACT_ATOMS: atom_id res chain seq x y z
N MET A 1 26.03 5.43 18.91
CA MET A 1 27.11 4.87 18.04
C MET A 1 27.35 3.41 18.44
N SER A 2 28.19 2.61 17.77
CA SER A 2 28.58 1.28 18.28
C SER A 2 29.97 0.84 17.82
N VAL A 3 30.72 0.17 18.69
CA VAL A 3 32.05 -0.38 18.41
C VAL A 3 31.97 -1.91 18.45
N LEU A 4 32.57 -2.58 17.47
CA LEU A 4 32.73 -4.04 17.44
C LEU A 4 34.21 -4.37 17.64
N SER A 5 34.51 -5.40 18.43
CA SER A 5 35.87 -5.97 18.56
C SER A 5 35.84 -7.49 18.39
N LEU A 6 36.89 -8.04 17.77
CA LEU A 6 37.06 -9.47 17.54
C LEU A 6 38.54 -9.84 17.36
N ASN A 7 39.07 -10.75 18.20
CA ASN A 7 40.24 -11.53 17.82
C ASN A 7 39.85 -12.49 16.69
N CYS A 8 40.46 -12.27 15.53
CA CYS A 8 40.15 -12.95 14.27
C CYS A 8 40.93 -14.25 14.08
N ARG A 9 41.99 -14.51 14.86
CA ARG A 9 42.89 -15.66 14.69
C ARG A 9 43.47 -15.88 13.26
N GLY A 10 43.31 -14.90 12.35
CA GLY A 10 43.80 -14.89 10.96
C GLY A 10 42.71 -14.71 9.89
N LEU A 11 42.84 -13.64 9.09
CA LEU A 11 41.93 -13.30 7.98
C LEU A 11 42.40 -13.79 6.59
N GLY A 12 43.40 -14.66 6.54
CA GLY A 12 43.97 -15.19 5.28
C GLY A 12 43.07 -16.19 4.53
N ASN A 13 41.98 -16.69 5.13
CA ASN A 13 41.08 -17.65 4.48
C ASN A 13 39.73 -17.02 4.06
N PRO A 14 39.10 -17.46 2.94
CA PRO A 14 37.86 -16.86 2.46
C PRO A 14 36.66 -16.94 3.42
N ASN A 15 36.59 -17.99 4.24
CA ASN A 15 35.46 -18.21 5.16
C ASN A 15 35.49 -17.20 6.33
N ALA A 16 36.67 -16.92 6.88
CA ALA A 16 36.87 -15.89 7.90
C ALA A 16 36.53 -14.49 7.36
N VAL A 17 36.97 -14.17 6.13
CA VAL A 17 36.64 -12.89 5.48
C VAL A 17 35.14 -12.75 5.23
N ASP A 18 34.48 -13.80 4.76
CA ASP A 18 33.04 -13.75 4.48
C ASP A 18 32.19 -13.77 5.75
N GLY A 19 32.63 -14.49 6.80
CA GLY A 19 32.05 -14.45 8.13
C GLY A 19 32.19 -13.07 8.79
N LEU A 20 33.38 -12.46 8.76
CA LEU A 20 33.59 -11.08 9.23
C LEU A 20 32.73 -10.08 8.45
N ARG A 21 32.67 -10.20 7.13
CA ARG A 21 31.83 -9.36 6.27
C ARG A 21 30.35 -9.47 6.64
N ASP A 22 29.86 -10.68 6.89
CA ASP A 22 28.45 -10.90 7.20
C ASP A 22 28.11 -10.55 8.66
N LEU A 23 29.05 -10.67 9.60
CA LEU A 23 29.00 -10.10 10.95
C LEU A 23 28.89 -8.56 10.90
N ILE A 24 29.79 -7.87 10.18
CA ILE A 24 29.74 -6.41 9.99
C ILE A 24 28.42 -5.98 9.34
N ARG A 25 27.89 -6.73 8.36
CA ARG A 25 26.58 -6.47 7.73
C ARG A 25 25.38 -6.74 8.62
N ARG A 26 25.49 -7.67 9.57
CA ARG A 26 24.44 -8.01 10.54
C ARG A 26 24.37 -6.96 11.65
N GLU A 27 25.52 -6.64 12.22
CA GLU A 27 25.65 -5.77 13.39
C GLU A 27 25.71 -4.28 13.04
N ALA A 28 26.08 -3.95 11.80
CA ALA A 28 26.20 -2.60 11.25
C ALA A 28 27.01 -1.60 12.09
N PRO A 29 28.17 -2.00 12.66
CA PRO A 29 28.95 -1.19 13.61
C PRO A 29 29.42 0.15 13.02
N SER A 30 29.72 1.11 13.89
CA SER A 30 30.28 2.41 13.52
C SER A 30 31.81 2.36 13.42
N LEU A 31 32.44 1.70 14.40
CA LEU A 31 33.86 1.38 14.44
C LEU A 31 34.06 -0.14 14.62
N VAL A 32 35.14 -0.69 14.07
CA VAL A 32 35.50 -2.11 14.19
C VAL A 32 36.98 -2.23 14.50
N PHE A 33 37.32 -2.79 15.66
CA PHE A 33 38.68 -3.22 15.98
C PHE A 33 38.84 -4.72 15.72
N LEU A 34 39.99 -5.13 15.19
CA LEU A 34 40.32 -6.52 14.87
C LEU A 34 41.74 -6.80 15.37
N SER A 35 41.92 -7.90 16.12
CA SER A 35 43.23 -8.42 16.54
C SER A 35 43.51 -9.78 15.88
N GLU A 36 44.78 -10.20 15.87
CA GLU A 36 45.29 -11.33 15.08
C GLU A 36 44.77 -11.37 13.63
N THR A 37 44.91 -10.27 12.89
CA THR A 37 44.56 -10.30 11.46
C THR A 37 45.47 -11.24 10.66
N LYS A 38 46.74 -11.42 11.10
CA LYS A 38 47.79 -12.25 10.45
C LYS A 38 47.98 -11.90 8.97
N LEU A 39 47.91 -10.61 8.67
CA LEU A 39 48.06 -10.03 7.34
C LEU A 39 48.94 -8.78 7.43
N SER A 40 49.67 -8.50 6.35
CA SER A 40 50.22 -7.16 6.13
C SER A 40 49.10 -6.13 5.88
N SER A 41 49.38 -4.87 6.17
CA SER A 41 48.57 -3.69 5.83
C SER A 41 48.20 -3.64 4.35
N VAL A 42 49.10 -4.08 3.46
CA VAL A 42 48.88 -4.17 2.00
C VAL A 42 47.84 -5.24 1.65
N GLU A 43 47.93 -6.43 2.25
CA GLU A 43 46.96 -7.51 2.05
C GLU A 43 45.60 -7.17 2.67
N PHE A 44 45.63 -6.59 3.88
CA PHE A 44 44.42 -6.11 4.55
C PHE A 44 43.72 -5.02 3.74
N GLY A 45 44.46 -4.12 3.08
CA GLY A 45 43.91 -3.12 2.16
C GLY A 45 43.05 -3.73 1.04
N ARG A 46 43.42 -4.91 0.52
CA ARG A 46 42.63 -5.66 -0.47
C ARG A 46 41.34 -6.23 0.12
N ILE A 47 41.35 -6.59 1.41
CA ILE A 47 40.19 -7.11 2.13
C ILE A 47 39.24 -5.98 2.57
N LYS A 48 39.76 -4.81 2.97
CA LYS A 48 38.99 -3.60 3.33
C LYS A 48 37.92 -3.28 2.27
N CYS A 49 38.28 -3.35 0.99
CA CYS A 49 37.37 -3.16 -0.14
C CYS A 49 36.17 -4.13 -0.19
N ARG A 50 36.25 -5.31 0.46
CA ARG A 50 35.16 -6.30 0.56
C ARG A 50 34.24 -6.09 1.77
N LEU A 51 34.69 -5.33 2.79
CA LEU A 51 34.00 -5.18 4.08
C LEU A 51 33.00 -4.01 4.11
N GLY A 52 33.17 -2.99 3.26
CA GLY A 52 32.20 -1.89 3.07
C GLY A 52 32.86 -0.51 2.89
N ASP A 53 32.06 0.56 2.96
CA ASP A 53 32.54 1.95 3.01
C ASP A 53 33.09 2.28 4.42
N PHE A 54 34.24 1.70 4.73
CA PHE A 54 35.03 1.99 5.92
C PHE A 54 36.35 2.67 5.52
N GLU A 55 36.75 3.68 6.27
CA GLU A 55 38.16 4.01 6.45
C GLU A 55 38.80 3.12 7.51
N GLY A 56 40.13 3.19 7.65
CA GLY A 56 40.82 2.32 8.59
C GLY A 56 42.33 2.26 8.46
N LEU A 57 42.96 1.91 9.58
CA LEU A 57 44.39 1.72 9.80
C LEU A 57 44.66 0.25 10.11
N ALA A 58 45.78 -0.27 9.60
CA ALA A 58 46.25 -1.63 9.88
C ALA A 58 47.73 -1.57 10.26
N VAL A 59 48.11 -2.30 11.32
CA VAL A 59 49.49 -2.55 11.71
C VAL A 59 49.88 -3.94 11.22
N ASP A 60 51.04 -4.06 10.60
CA ASP A 60 51.53 -5.31 10.01
C ASP A 60 51.67 -6.44 11.05
N SER A 61 51.34 -7.66 10.67
CA SER A 61 51.67 -8.87 11.44
C SER A 61 53.16 -9.21 11.34
N MET A 62 53.80 -9.56 12.47
CA MET A 62 55.17 -10.09 12.48
C MET A 62 55.14 -11.59 12.15
N GLY A 63 55.38 -11.91 10.87
CA GLY A 63 55.31 -13.28 10.36
C GLY A 63 53.88 -13.83 10.40
N ARG A 64 53.65 -14.93 11.13
CA ARG A 64 52.31 -15.52 11.33
C ARG A 64 51.63 -15.07 12.64
N SER A 65 52.19 -14.06 13.32
CA SER A 65 51.75 -13.57 14.63
C SER A 65 51.29 -12.12 14.58
N GLY A 66 50.30 -11.77 15.40
CA GLY A 66 49.77 -10.41 15.54
C GLY A 66 49.06 -9.87 14.30
N GLY A 67 49.18 -8.55 14.11
CA GLY A 67 48.38 -7.76 13.17
C GLY A 67 47.11 -7.25 13.85
N VAL A 68 47.01 -5.93 13.99
CA VAL A 68 45.84 -5.24 14.56
C VAL A 68 45.30 -4.22 13.56
N THR A 69 44.00 -3.94 13.61
CA THR A 69 43.34 -3.03 12.65
C THR A 69 42.18 -2.31 13.31
N LEU A 70 42.04 -1.02 13.04
CA LEU A 70 40.87 -0.22 13.37
C LEU A 70 40.21 0.27 12.08
N LEU A 71 38.91 0.00 11.91
CA LEU A 71 38.06 0.49 10.83
C LEU A 71 37.00 1.45 11.38
N TRP A 72 36.63 2.47 10.62
CA TRP A 72 35.54 3.40 10.96
C TRP A 72 34.80 3.88 9.72
N LYS A 73 33.55 4.32 9.85
CA LYS A 73 32.79 4.89 8.72
C LYS A 73 33.33 6.29 8.37
N LYS A 74 33.31 6.66 7.08
CA LYS A 74 33.70 8.00 6.57
C LYS A 74 33.00 9.19 7.23
N GLU A 75 31.86 8.95 7.88
CA GLU A 75 31.07 9.94 8.64
C GLU A 75 31.64 10.23 10.04
N ILE A 76 32.69 9.51 10.47
CA ILE A 76 33.32 9.63 11.78
C ILE A 76 34.71 10.21 11.58
N GLU A 77 34.99 11.36 12.20
CA GLU A 77 36.33 11.92 12.22
C GLU A 77 37.16 11.24 13.31
N VAL A 78 38.32 10.70 12.90
CA VAL A 78 39.20 9.89 13.74
C VAL A 78 40.61 10.41 13.59
N GLU A 79 41.22 10.82 14.69
CA GLU A 79 42.59 11.32 14.77
C GLU A 79 43.48 10.29 15.47
N LEU A 80 44.51 9.81 14.78
CA LEU A 80 45.45 8.84 15.34
C LEU A 80 46.36 9.48 16.39
N ARG A 81 46.51 8.83 17.55
CA ARG A 81 47.45 9.22 18.61
C ARG A 81 48.70 8.36 18.60
N THR A 82 48.53 7.07 18.91
CA THR A 82 49.63 6.09 18.94
C THR A 82 49.15 4.76 18.36
N MET A 83 50.08 3.97 17.84
CA MET A 83 49.82 2.59 17.44
C MET A 83 51.05 1.71 17.73
N SER A 84 50.80 0.43 17.99
CA SER A 84 51.80 -0.63 18.01
C SER A 84 51.17 -1.94 17.56
N VAL A 85 51.94 -3.04 17.55
CA VAL A 85 51.38 -4.39 17.30
C VAL A 85 50.40 -4.86 18.40
N HIS A 86 50.31 -4.13 19.52
CA HIS A 86 49.43 -4.41 20.67
C HIS A 86 48.31 -3.38 20.87
N HIS A 87 48.32 -2.23 20.19
CA HIS A 87 47.23 -1.25 20.33
C HIS A 87 47.08 -0.33 19.11
N ILE A 88 45.88 0.22 18.95
CA ILE A 88 45.63 1.41 18.12
C ILE A 88 44.82 2.39 18.97
N ASP A 89 45.40 3.56 19.27
CA ASP A 89 44.79 4.61 20.09
C ASP A 89 44.42 5.82 19.23
N VAL A 90 43.17 6.26 19.33
CA VAL A 90 42.61 7.34 18.52
C VAL A 90 41.71 8.27 19.35
N LEU A 91 41.65 9.54 18.93
CA LEU A 91 40.59 10.46 19.34
C LEU A 91 39.46 10.41 18.33
N ILE A 92 38.23 10.35 18.83
CA ILE A 92 37.00 10.41 18.04
C ILE A 92 36.41 11.81 18.21
N LYS A 93 36.23 12.52 17.09
CA LYS A 93 35.55 13.82 17.09
C LYS A 93 34.11 13.63 16.63
N GLY A 94 33.18 14.21 17.41
CA GLY A 94 31.75 14.07 17.20
C GLY A 94 31.12 12.85 17.86
N GLY A 95 29.88 13.04 18.33
CA GLY A 95 29.08 12.04 19.05
C GLY A 95 28.53 12.53 20.40
N LEU A 96 29.11 13.61 20.94
CA LEU A 96 28.75 14.20 22.23
C LEU A 96 28.43 15.71 22.18
N GLY A 97 28.45 16.33 21.00
CA GLY A 97 28.54 17.79 20.85
C GLY A 97 29.87 18.10 20.18
N ASP A 98 30.48 19.23 20.53
CA ASP A 98 31.85 19.60 20.11
C ASP A 98 32.95 18.82 20.86
N ASP A 99 32.59 18.09 21.93
CA ASP A 99 33.55 17.36 22.78
C ASP A 99 34.12 16.09 22.13
N GLN A 100 35.39 15.82 22.43
CA GLN A 100 36.18 14.69 21.93
C GLN A 100 36.33 13.60 22.99
N TRP A 101 36.41 12.33 22.57
CA TRP A 101 36.64 11.19 23.46
C TRP A 101 37.62 10.19 22.84
N ARG A 102 38.25 9.37 23.68
CA ARG A 102 39.37 8.49 23.31
C ARG A 102 38.94 7.03 23.19
N LEU A 103 39.39 6.37 22.12
CA LEU A 103 39.18 4.95 21.86
C LEU A 103 40.53 4.26 21.68
N THR A 104 40.82 3.27 22.53
CA THR A 104 41.92 2.32 22.31
C THR A 104 41.37 0.95 21.93
N GLY A 105 41.79 0.44 20.79
CA GLY A 105 41.69 -0.99 20.47
C GLY A 105 42.93 -1.71 21.00
N PHE A 106 42.75 -2.74 21.85
CA PHE A 106 43.86 -3.37 22.59
C PHE A 106 44.03 -4.87 22.29
N TYR A 107 45.27 -5.33 22.26
CA TYR A 107 45.65 -6.73 22.12
C TYR A 107 46.82 -7.04 23.07
N GLY A 108 46.49 -7.57 24.25
CA GLY A 108 47.45 -7.89 25.30
C GLY A 108 48.44 -9.00 24.88
N TRP A 109 49.60 -9.05 25.52
CA TRP A 109 50.62 -10.07 25.24
C TRP A 109 50.09 -11.48 25.62
N PRO A 110 50.10 -12.46 24.69
CA PRO A 110 49.60 -13.80 24.98
C PRO A 110 50.53 -14.57 25.93
N GLU A 111 51.84 -14.37 25.86
CA GLU A 111 52.81 -15.06 26.73
C GLU A 111 52.73 -14.55 28.17
N VAL A 112 52.50 -15.47 29.12
CA VAL A 112 52.38 -15.18 30.56
C VAL A 112 53.51 -14.29 31.08
N HIS A 113 54.76 -14.58 30.70
CA HIS A 113 55.93 -13.84 31.16
C HIS A 113 55.98 -12.40 30.63
N ASN A 114 55.30 -12.08 29.52
CA ASN A 114 55.24 -10.74 28.93
C ASN A 114 53.99 -9.94 29.30
N ARG A 115 52.99 -10.51 29.99
CA ARG A 115 51.75 -9.80 30.36
C ARG A 115 51.98 -8.52 31.16
N HIS A 116 53.05 -8.47 31.96
CA HIS A 116 53.45 -7.25 32.67
C HIS A 116 53.71 -6.05 31.72
N LEU A 117 54.12 -6.28 30.47
CA LEU A 117 54.26 -5.25 29.43
C LEU A 117 52.90 -4.72 28.95
N SER A 118 51.85 -5.56 28.99
CA SER A 118 50.46 -5.14 28.69
C SER A 118 49.98 -4.11 29.72
N TRP A 119 50.24 -4.40 30.99
CA TRP A 119 49.86 -3.53 32.11
C TRP A 119 50.67 -2.24 32.12
N LYS A 120 51.98 -2.34 31.91
CA LYS A 120 52.86 -1.18 31.75
C LYS A 120 52.38 -0.27 30.60
N LEU A 121 52.04 -0.85 29.44
CA LEU A 121 51.53 -0.10 28.29
C LEU A 121 50.19 0.61 28.59
N LEU A 122 49.26 -0.05 29.27
CA LEU A 122 48.00 0.59 29.66
C LEU A 122 48.20 1.74 30.65
N SER A 123 49.05 1.58 31.66
CA SER A 123 49.40 2.65 32.61
C SER A 123 50.16 3.80 31.93
N GLU A 124 51.06 3.51 30.99
CA GLU A 124 51.73 4.52 30.15
C GLU A 124 50.73 5.25 29.25
N LEU A 125 49.70 4.57 28.72
CA LEU A 125 48.64 5.20 27.94
C LEU A 125 47.70 6.06 28.81
N ALA A 126 47.40 5.62 30.05
CA ALA A 126 46.53 6.34 30.98
C ALA A 126 47.08 7.73 31.33
N THR A 127 48.39 7.86 31.52
CA THR A 127 49.04 9.13 31.87
C THR A 127 49.09 10.17 30.74
N GLN A 128 48.77 9.80 29.49
CA GLN A 128 48.94 10.67 28.32
C GLN A 128 47.79 11.68 28.11
N THR A 129 46.56 11.38 28.55
CA THR A 129 45.39 12.24 28.32
C THR A 129 44.32 12.04 29.40
N GLN A 130 43.72 13.13 29.87
CA GLN A 130 42.54 13.12 30.77
C GLN A 130 41.20 13.18 30.00
N LEU A 131 41.19 12.73 28.74
CA LEU A 131 39.96 12.68 27.94
C LEU A 131 39.13 11.44 28.29
N PRO A 132 37.79 11.49 28.20
CA PRO A 132 36.93 10.33 28.44
C PRO A 132 37.39 9.14 27.60
N TRP A 133 37.80 8.04 28.25
CA TRP A 133 38.52 6.95 27.61
C TRP A 133 37.77 5.60 27.68
N VAL A 134 37.72 4.91 26.54
CA VAL A 134 37.34 3.49 26.45
C VAL A 134 38.46 2.68 25.80
N CYS A 135 38.81 1.57 26.43
CA CYS A 135 39.76 0.57 25.95
C CYS A 135 39.04 -0.77 25.78
N LEU A 136 39.01 -1.33 24.56
CA LEU A 136 38.38 -2.63 24.33
C LEU A 136 39.16 -3.51 23.36
N GLY A 137 39.02 -4.82 23.53
CA GLY A 137 39.87 -5.77 22.83
C GLY A 137 40.04 -7.07 23.60
N ASP A 138 41.05 -7.83 23.18
CA ASP A 138 41.48 -9.07 23.81
C ASP A 138 42.64 -8.74 24.75
N PHE A 139 42.44 -8.91 26.05
CA PHE A 139 43.43 -8.59 27.08
C PHE A 139 44.32 -9.80 27.42
N ASN A 140 44.05 -10.98 26.85
CA ASN A 140 44.70 -12.24 27.16
C ASN A 140 44.65 -12.67 28.65
N GLU A 141 43.91 -11.96 29.52
CA GLU A 141 43.85 -12.19 30.97
C GLU A 141 42.43 -12.04 31.56
N ILE A 142 42.18 -12.71 32.70
CA ILE A 142 40.95 -12.64 33.49
C ILE A 142 41.15 -11.82 34.77
N LEU A 143 40.09 -11.16 35.25
CA LEU A 143 40.13 -10.40 36.52
C LEU A 143 39.89 -11.30 37.75
N TYR A 144 39.08 -12.34 37.58
CA TYR A 144 38.68 -13.28 38.64
C TYR A 144 38.69 -14.71 38.12
N LEU A 145 38.95 -15.69 38.99
CA LEU A 145 38.97 -17.10 38.64
C LEU A 145 37.61 -17.61 38.10
N SER A 146 36.50 -16.99 38.52
CA SER A 146 35.14 -17.27 38.01
C SER A 146 34.96 -16.98 36.52
N GLU A 147 35.80 -16.11 35.93
CA GLU A 147 35.79 -15.83 34.49
C GLU A 147 36.41 -16.95 33.63
N LYS A 148 36.70 -18.12 34.23
CA LYS A 148 37.31 -19.30 33.61
C LYS A 148 36.55 -20.58 33.97
N LEU A 149 36.46 -21.48 32.99
CA LEU A 149 35.92 -22.83 33.14
C LEU A 149 36.91 -23.84 32.56
N GLY A 150 37.22 -24.89 33.31
CA GLY A 150 38.06 -26.01 32.89
C GLY A 150 39.58 -25.75 32.89
N GLY A 151 40.36 -26.83 32.98
CA GLY A 151 41.82 -26.80 33.15
C GLY A 151 42.29 -26.24 34.50
N ASN A 152 43.61 -26.22 34.72
CA ASN A 152 44.22 -25.75 35.98
C ASN A 152 43.85 -24.28 36.29
N ASP A 153 43.74 -23.97 37.59
CA ASP A 153 43.50 -22.62 38.10
C ASP A 153 44.57 -21.63 37.63
N ARG A 154 44.14 -20.38 37.41
CA ARG A 154 45.04 -19.30 37.02
C ARG A 154 45.70 -18.71 38.27
N ALA A 155 47.02 -18.53 38.23
CA ALA A 155 47.76 -18.06 39.39
C ALA A 155 47.33 -16.62 39.77
N ASP A 156 46.97 -16.40 41.04
CA ASP A 156 46.33 -15.16 41.49
C ASP A 156 47.14 -13.90 41.19
N TRP A 157 48.49 -13.97 41.25
CA TRP A 157 49.36 -12.84 40.90
C TRP A 157 49.13 -12.30 39.48
N GLN A 158 48.77 -13.15 38.50
CA GLN A 158 48.44 -12.68 37.13
C GLN A 158 47.15 -11.86 37.12
N MET A 159 46.13 -12.34 37.83
CA MET A 159 44.82 -11.68 37.95
C MET A 159 44.89 -10.43 38.84
N SER A 160 45.74 -10.44 39.87
CA SER A 160 46.00 -9.30 40.76
C SER A 160 46.68 -8.17 40.00
N ASN A 161 47.74 -8.46 39.24
CA ASN A 161 48.43 -7.45 38.43
C ASN A 161 47.50 -6.82 37.37
N PHE A 162 46.54 -7.59 36.84
CA PHE A 162 45.55 -7.05 35.92
C PHE A 162 44.50 -6.18 36.63
N ARG A 163 43.98 -6.61 37.79
CA ARG A 163 43.09 -5.79 38.65
C ARG A 163 43.75 -4.47 39.04
N GLU A 164 44.98 -4.51 39.53
CA GLU A 164 45.77 -3.32 39.89
C GLU A 164 45.95 -2.39 38.67
N CYS A 165 46.19 -2.92 37.47
CA CYS A 165 46.27 -2.11 36.26
C CYS A 165 44.93 -1.44 35.89
N VAL A 166 43.80 -2.16 36.05
CA VAL A 166 42.45 -1.61 35.85
C VAL A 166 42.19 -0.46 36.83
N ASP A 167 42.49 -0.68 38.12
CA ASP A 167 42.32 0.34 39.17
C ASP A 167 43.23 1.56 38.93
N LEU A 168 44.51 1.36 38.60
CA LEU A 168 45.48 2.43 38.27
C LEU A 168 45.10 3.26 37.04
N CYS A 169 44.40 2.65 36.07
CA CYS A 169 43.90 3.35 34.88
C CYS A 169 42.54 4.03 35.11
N GLY A 170 41.96 3.95 36.31
CA GLY A 170 40.61 4.46 36.61
C GLY A 170 39.50 3.74 35.84
N PHE A 171 39.73 2.47 35.47
CA PHE A 171 38.82 1.72 34.61
C PHE A 171 37.73 0.96 35.36
N ARG A 172 36.54 0.95 34.75
CA ARG A 172 35.38 0.12 35.10
C ARG A 172 35.10 -0.85 33.96
N ASP A 173 34.87 -2.13 34.27
CA ASP A 173 34.45 -3.13 33.27
C ASP A 173 32.97 -2.95 32.92
N VAL A 174 32.64 -2.86 31.62
CA VAL A 174 31.28 -2.59 31.15
C VAL A 174 30.42 -3.86 31.28
N PRO A 175 29.26 -3.81 31.98
CA PRO A 175 28.36 -4.96 32.10
C PRO A 175 27.91 -5.49 30.73
N PHE A 176 27.94 -6.81 30.57
CA PHE A 176 27.66 -7.50 29.31
C PHE A 176 26.37 -8.33 29.33
N SER A 177 25.81 -8.58 28.14
CA SER A 177 24.78 -9.60 27.91
C SER A 177 25.24 -10.57 26.83
N GLY A 178 25.09 -11.88 27.07
CA GLY A 178 25.42 -12.92 26.09
C GLY A 178 25.85 -14.21 26.77
N TYR A 179 26.74 -14.96 26.12
CA TYR A 179 27.46 -16.07 26.76
C TYR A 179 28.64 -15.52 27.57
N GLU A 180 28.94 -16.12 28.71
CA GLU A 180 29.88 -15.56 29.70
C GLU A 180 31.34 -15.56 29.22
N TYR A 181 31.79 -16.67 28.64
CA TYR A 181 33.16 -16.84 28.16
C TYR A 181 33.30 -16.43 26.70
N THR A 182 34.24 -15.54 26.41
CA THR A 182 34.51 -15.08 25.04
C THR A 182 35.41 -16.05 24.29
N TYR A 183 36.44 -16.59 24.94
CA TYR A 183 37.35 -17.61 24.42
C TYR A 183 36.88 -19.03 24.74
N ASP A 184 37.20 -19.97 23.83
CA ASP A 184 36.97 -21.41 23.97
C ASP A 184 37.99 -22.18 23.11
N ASN A 185 38.77 -23.05 23.76
CA ASN A 185 39.85 -23.78 23.08
C ASN A 185 39.36 -24.91 22.14
N GLY A 186 38.06 -25.21 22.12
CA GLY A 186 37.42 -26.19 21.24
C GLY A 186 37.75 -27.65 21.54
N ARG A 187 38.28 -27.97 22.73
CA ARG A 187 38.64 -29.34 23.13
C ARG A 187 37.48 -30.07 23.79
N GLU A 188 37.58 -31.39 23.86
CA GLU A 188 36.57 -32.27 24.44
C GLU A 188 36.77 -32.46 25.95
N GLU A 189 35.65 -32.64 26.66
CA GLU A 189 35.59 -33.00 28.09
C GLU A 189 36.47 -32.12 29.00
N ASP A 190 37.22 -32.70 29.93
CA ASP A 190 38.02 -31.98 30.95
C ASP A 190 39.17 -31.14 30.36
N ASN A 191 39.47 -31.32 29.07
CA ASN A 191 40.47 -30.52 28.35
C ASN A 191 39.89 -29.23 27.76
N ASN A 192 38.57 -29.05 27.77
CA ASN A 192 37.95 -27.79 27.35
C ASN A 192 38.32 -26.68 28.34
N VAL A 193 38.82 -25.57 27.81
CA VAL A 193 39.11 -24.36 28.60
C VAL A 193 38.40 -23.19 27.94
N GLN A 194 37.48 -22.57 28.69
CA GLN A 194 36.76 -21.37 28.31
C GLN A 194 37.14 -20.22 29.24
N CYS A 195 37.32 -19.01 28.71
CA CYS A 195 37.73 -17.83 29.48
C CYS A 195 37.04 -16.56 28.95
N ARG A 196 36.82 -15.55 29.80
CA ARG A 196 36.45 -14.19 29.36
C ARG A 196 37.72 -13.34 29.19
N LEU A 197 38.28 -13.35 27.98
CA LEU A 197 39.51 -12.62 27.64
C LEU A 197 39.23 -11.26 26.96
N ASP A 198 38.11 -11.17 26.25
CA ASP A 198 37.68 -9.98 25.52
C ASP A 198 36.75 -9.14 26.41
N ARG A 199 37.07 -7.86 26.60
CA ARG A 199 36.27 -6.94 27.43
C ARG A 199 36.30 -5.50 26.92
N ALA A 200 35.50 -4.63 27.54
CA ALA A 200 35.51 -3.20 27.33
C ALA A 200 35.62 -2.49 28.69
N LEU A 201 36.74 -1.79 28.88
CA LEU A 201 37.07 -1.02 30.06
C LEU A 201 36.85 0.47 29.76
N VAL A 202 36.22 1.19 30.68
CA VAL A 202 35.85 2.61 30.50
C VAL A 202 36.22 3.42 31.73
N THR A 203 36.68 4.66 31.57
CA THR A 203 36.84 5.55 32.72
C THR A 203 35.49 6.10 33.16
N ASP A 204 35.39 6.58 34.40
CA ASP A 204 34.13 7.09 34.94
C ASP A 204 33.64 8.36 34.20
N GLU A 205 34.54 9.17 33.64
CA GLU A 205 34.17 10.30 32.76
C GLU A 205 33.51 9.79 31.47
N TRP A 206 34.05 8.72 30.87
CA TRP A 206 33.47 8.11 29.67
C TRP A 206 32.13 7.45 29.97
N PHE A 207 32.01 6.78 31.11
CA PHE A 207 30.73 6.23 31.56
C PHE A 207 29.70 7.34 31.84
N GLY A 208 30.13 8.49 32.37
CA GLY A 208 29.31 9.70 32.50
C GLY A 208 28.81 10.23 31.14
N CYS A 209 29.63 10.18 30.09
CA CYS A 209 29.20 10.52 28.73
C CYS A 209 28.21 9.50 28.11
N PHE A 210 28.31 8.22 28.48
CA PHE A 210 27.49 7.13 27.95
C PHE A 210 26.92 6.21 29.06
N PRO A 211 26.04 6.70 29.95
CA PRO A 211 25.61 5.95 31.15
C PRO A 211 24.67 4.76 30.86
N SER A 212 24.30 4.56 29.61
CA SER A 212 23.62 3.34 29.13
C SER A 212 24.41 2.62 28.04
N ALA A 213 25.74 2.77 28.05
CA ALA A 213 26.62 1.90 27.30
C ALA A 213 26.44 0.45 27.75
N HIS A 214 26.37 -0.48 26.81
CA HIS A 214 26.20 -1.89 27.12
C HIS A 214 26.95 -2.78 26.12
N LEU A 215 27.69 -3.75 26.66
CA LEU A 215 28.47 -4.72 25.91
C LEU A 215 27.60 -5.95 25.57
N LEU A 216 27.70 -6.46 24.35
CA LEU A 216 27.07 -7.71 23.93
C LEU A 216 28.13 -8.71 23.52
N HIS A 217 28.12 -9.91 24.11
CA HIS A 217 28.91 -11.05 23.62
C HIS A 217 28.08 -11.77 22.55
N LEU A 218 28.59 -11.83 21.32
CA LEU A 218 27.90 -12.40 20.16
C LEU A 218 28.29 -13.89 19.95
N ASP A 219 27.45 -14.64 19.24
CA ASP A 219 27.71 -16.06 18.95
C ASP A 219 29.06 -16.25 18.21
N ARG A 220 29.91 -17.18 18.70
CA ARG A 220 31.10 -17.67 17.97
C ARG A 220 30.67 -18.38 16.69
N GLU A 221 31.24 -17.98 15.57
CA GLU A 221 30.95 -18.58 14.24
C GLU A 221 32.15 -19.29 13.61
N TRP A 222 33.32 -18.64 13.60
CA TRP A 222 34.50 -19.11 12.87
C TRP A 222 35.84 -18.80 13.57
N SER A 223 35.82 -18.00 14.65
CA SER A 223 36.93 -17.77 15.58
C SER A 223 36.66 -18.50 16.89
N ASP A 224 37.72 -18.83 17.63
CA ASP A 224 37.67 -19.28 19.03
C ASP A 224 37.30 -18.15 20.00
N HIS A 225 37.42 -16.89 19.57
CA HIS A 225 36.89 -15.73 20.29
C HIS A 225 35.48 -15.32 19.82
N ALA A 226 34.64 -14.97 20.79
CA ALA A 226 33.32 -14.38 20.59
C ALA A 226 33.45 -12.88 20.26
N PRO A 227 32.82 -12.37 19.18
CA PRO A 227 32.85 -10.95 18.91
C PRO A 227 32.12 -10.16 20.00
N ILE A 228 32.74 -9.11 20.54
CA ILE A 228 32.13 -8.21 21.53
C ILE A 228 31.66 -6.92 20.86
N LYS A 229 30.45 -6.46 21.19
CA LYS A 229 29.84 -5.26 20.60
C LYS A 229 29.40 -4.27 21.69
N LEU A 230 30.10 -3.16 21.78
CA LEU A 230 29.77 -2.05 22.67
C LEU A 230 28.78 -1.10 22.00
N ASN A 231 27.58 -0.97 22.55
CA ASN A 231 26.56 -0.04 22.05
C ASN A 231 26.64 1.27 22.84
N LEU A 232 26.87 2.38 22.14
CA LEU A 232 26.96 3.73 22.71
C LEU A 232 25.59 4.39 22.63
N CYS A 233 24.82 4.24 23.72
CA CYS A 233 23.50 4.84 23.90
C CYS A 233 23.61 5.95 24.96
N LYS A 234 23.25 7.19 24.60
CA LYS A 234 22.84 8.18 25.61
C LYS A 234 21.61 7.62 26.33
N GLY A 235 21.61 7.73 27.65
CA GLY A 235 20.67 7.01 28.49
C GLY A 235 19.21 7.39 28.24
N ARG A 236 18.34 6.38 28.26
CA ARG A 236 16.95 6.54 28.68
C ARG A 236 16.81 5.70 29.92
N SER A 237 16.49 6.32 31.06
CA SER A 237 16.18 5.56 32.25
C SER A 237 14.96 4.68 31.98
N ARG A 238 14.94 3.49 32.59
CA ARG A 238 13.78 2.59 32.51
C ARG A 238 12.62 3.06 33.39
N SER A 239 12.87 4.02 34.30
CA SER A 239 11.88 4.63 35.21
C SER A 239 11.03 5.75 34.59
N GLU A 240 11.47 6.34 33.47
CA GLU A 240 10.75 7.43 32.78
C GLU A 240 9.82 6.92 31.67
N LEU A 241 9.85 5.62 31.39
CA LEU A 241 8.83 4.99 30.55
C LEU A 241 7.55 4.83 31.38
N GLY A 242 6.74 5.89 31.39
CA GLY A 242 5.35 5.84 31.83
C GLY A 242 4.59 4.67 31.17
N ASP A 243 3.47 4.29 31.79
CA ASP A 243 2.76 3.06 31.46
C ASP A 243 2.48 2.96 29.95
N LYS A 244 2.73 1.79 29.36
CA LYS A 244 2.70 1.65 27.91
C LYS A 244 1.28 1.87 27.43
N PRO A 245 1.02 2.86 26.55
CA PRO A 245 -0.32 3.09 26.02
C PRO A 245 -0.77 1.84 25.26
N LEU A 246 -2.02 1.45 25.49
CA LEU A 246 -2.63 0.29 24.84
C LEU A 246 -2.50 0.40 23.33
N ARG A 247 -2.22 -0.74 22.69
CA ARG A 247 -2.18 -0.85 21.23
C ARG A 247 -2.91 -2.11 20.82
N PHE A 248 -4.00 -1.92 20.08
CA PHE A 248 -4.68 -3.01 19.40
C PHE A 248 -3.70 -3.75 18.48
N GLU A 249 -3.46 -5.03 18.73
CA GLU A 249 -2.69 -5.91 17.86
C GLU A 249 -3.68 -6.84 17.12
N GLN A 250 -3.64 -6.88 15.78
CA GLN A 250 -4.59 -7.59 14.93
C GLN A 250 -4.67 -9.09 15.25
N ILE A 251 -3.61 -9.66 15.81
CA ILE A 251 -3.53 -11.05 16.26
C ILE A 251 -4.66 -11.42 17.24
N TRP A 252 -5.18 -10.46 18.02
CA TRP A 252 -6.29 -10.67 18.95
C TRP A 252 -7.55 -11.19 18.25
N THR A 253 -7.85 -10.69 17.04
CA THR A 253 -9.05 -11.09 16.27
C THR A 253 -9.01 -12.52 15.70
N ASN A 254 -7.92 -13.25 15.90
CA ASN A 254 -7.77 -14.64 15.47
C ASN A 254 -7.94 -15.65 16.62
N ASP A 255 -8.22 -15.18 17.84
CA ASP A 255 -8.45 -16.01 19.05
C ASP A 255 -9.90 -15.80 19.51
N ASP A 256 -10.66 -16.90 19.61
CA ASP A 256 -12.11 -16.88 19.86
C ASP A 256 -12.46 -16.29 21.25
N GLU A 257 -11.51 -16.25 22.20
CA GLU A 257 -11.71 -15.60 23.50
C GLU A 257 -11.83 -14.07 23.40
N CYS A 258 -11.31 -13.46 22.33
CA CYS A 258 -11.29 -12.00 22.18
C CYS A 258 -12.70 -11.37 22.20
N GLU A 259 -13.67 -12.01 21.56
CA GLU A 259 -15.07 -11.54 21.56
C GLU A 259 -15.70 -11.67 22.95
N GLY A 260 -15.38 -12.73 23.70
CA GLY A 260 -15.83 -12.92 25.08
C GLY A 260 -15.29 -11.85 26.03
N VAL A 261 -14.01 -11.48 25.89
CA VAL A 261 -13.39 -10.39 26.68
C VAL A 261 -14.05 -9.03 26.41
N ILE A 262 -14.35 -8.73 25.14
CA ILE A 262 -15.05 -7.50 24.73
C ILE A 262 -16.49 -7.50 25.25
N GLY A 263 -17.23 -8.60 25.06
CA GLY A 263 -18.62 -8.74 25.48
C GLY A 263 -18.79 -8.59 27.00
N GLY A 264 -17.92 -9.25 27.78
CA GLY A 264 -17.92 -9.12 29.24
C GLY A 264 -17.64 -7.69 29.72
N ALA A 265 -16.69 -6.99 29.09
CA ALA A 265 -16.41 -5.59 29.41
C ALA A 265 -17.58 -4.64 29.09
N TRP A 266 -18.33 -4.91 28.01
CA TRP A 266 -19.39 -4.02 27.53
C TRP A 266 -20.67 -4.04 28.38
N ILE A 267 -20.82 -5.03 29.25
CA ILE A 267 -21.99 -5.21 30.14
C ILE A 267 -21.84 -4.37 31.43
N GLY A 268 -20.61 -4.14 31.92
CA GLY A 268 -20.38 -3.62 33.27
C GLY A 268 -20.32 -2.09 33.45
N GLY A 269 -20.15 -1.30 32.39
CA GLY A 269 -19.98 0.16 32.50
C GLY A 269 -21.27 0.98 32.45
N ALA A 270 -21.33 2.09 33.20
CA ALA A 270 -22.49 3.00 33.20
C ALA A 270 -22.49 3.99 32.02
N THR A 271 -21.32 4.40 31.54
CA THR A 271 -21.14 5.32 30.41
C THR A 271 -20.35 4.66 29.28
N LEU A 272 -20.43 5.21 28.05
CA LEU A 272 -19.69 4.70 26.90
C LEU A 272 -18.17 4.73 27.12
N GLU A 273 -17.67 5.81 27.71
CA GLU A 273 -16.27 5.99 28.07
C GLU A 273 -15.80 4.93 29.09
N SER A 274 -16.58 4.70 30.17
CA SER A 274 -16.32 3.65 31.15
C SER A 274 -16.24 2.26 30.51
N LYS A 275 -17.17 1.93 29.60
CA LYS A 275 -17.15 0.65 28.85
C LYS A 275 -15.90 0.49 27.98
N ILE A 276 -15.44 1.58 27.36
CA ILE A 276 -14.23 1.59 26.53
C ILE A 276 -12.97 1.45 27.38
N GLY A 277 -12.89 2.16 28.51
CA GLY A 277 -11.79 2.01 29.48
C GLY A 277 -11.66 0.59 30.02
N MET A 278 -12.77 0.00 30.48
CA MET A 278 -12.82 -1.40 30.93
C MET A 278 -12.43 -2.39 29.82
N CYS A 279 -12.94 -2.19 28.60
CA CYS A 279 -12.59 -3.02 27.45
C CYS A 279 -11.09 -2.92 27.11
N ALA A 280 -10.53 -1.72 27.16
CA ALA A 280 -9.11 -1.46 26.95
C ALA A 280 -8.22 -2.16 28.00
N GLU A 281 -8.57 -2.07 29.29
CA GLU A 281 -7.82 -2.71 30.37
C GLU A 281 -7.91 -4.25 30.33
N ASN A 282 -9.11 -4.78 30.10
CA ASN A 282 -9.32 -6.23 29.98
C ASN A 282 -8.53 -6.81 28.79
N LEU A 283 -8.54 -6.14 27.63
CA LEU A 283 -7.73 -6.53 26.47
C LEU A 283 -6.22 -6.38 26.71
N LYS A 284 -5.76 -5.36 27.46
CA LYS A 284 -4.34 -5.21 27.87
C LYS A 284 -3.90 -6.45 28.66
N THR A 285 -4.65 -6.77 29.72
CA THR A 285 -4.35 -7.85 30.67
C THR A 285 -4.37 -9.23 29.98
N TRP A 286 -5.44 -9.54 29.23
CA TRP A 286 -5.52 -10.79 28.46
C TRP A 286 -4.41 -10.90 27.41
N SER A 287 -4.07 -9.80 26.72
CA SER A 287 -3.02 -9.81 25.69
C SER A 287 -1.62 -10.03 26.26
N ASP A 288 -1.29 -9.44 27.41
CA ASP A 288 0.04 -9.59 28.01
C ASP A 288 0.28 -11.02 28.53
N ASP A 289 -0.78 -11.71 28.98
CA ASP A 289 -0.73 -13.14 29.33
C ASP A 289 -0.63 -14.05 28.08
N LYS A 290 -1.64 -14.03 27.20
CA LYS A 290 -1.71 -14.88 25.99
C LYS A 290 -0.56 -14.61 25.00
N PHE A 291 -0.37 -13.36 24.58
CA PHE A 291 0.52 -13.01 23.46
C PHE A 291 1.90 -12.53 23.90
N GLY A 292 2.05 -12.03 25.13
CA GLY A 292 3.36 -11.73 25.73
C GLY A 292 4.24 -12.97 25.91
N ALA A 293 3.66 -14.17 25.90
CA ALA A 293 4.36 -15.46 25.89
C ALA A 293 4.91 -15.84 24.50
N VAL A 294 4.22 -15.50 23.40
CA VAL A 294 4.49 -16.01 22.03
C VAL A 294 5.94 -15.79 21.58
N PHE A 295 6.50 -14.58 21.72
CA PHE A 295 7.88 -14.29 21.32
C PHE A 295 8.93 -14.99 22.19
N ARG A 296 8.65 -15.14 23.49
CA ARG A 296 9.51 -15.87 24.44
C ARG A 296 9.51 -17.36 24.11
N GLU A 297 8.33 -17.91 23.83
CA GLU A 297 8.17 -19.31 23.48
C GLU A 297 8.76 -19.65 22.10
N LEU A 298 8.57 -18.81 21.09
CA LEU A 298 9.18 -18.98 19.77
C LEU A 298 10.72 -18.97 19.85
N LYS A 299 11.33 -18.13 20.69
CA LYS A 299 12.77 -18.20 21.01
C LYS A 299 13.14 -19.52 21.71
N ARG A 300 12.33 -19.99 22.66
CA ARG A 300 12.51 -21.25 23.39
C ARG A 300 12.42 -22.49 22.48
N LYS A 301 11.38 -22.60 21.65
CA LYS A 301 11.18 -23.73 20.73
C LYS A 301 12.24 -23.74 19.62
N ARG A 302 12.62 -22.59 19.05
CA ARG A 302 13.77 -22.49 18.12
C ARG A 302 15.10 -22.98 18.75
N LYS A 303 15.38 -22.64 20.02
CA LYS A 303 16.55 -23.16 20.75
C LYS A 303 16.48 -24.68 20.96
N LYS A 304 15.30 -25.21 21.34
CA LYS A 304 15.07 -26.66 21.44
C LYS A 304 15.28 -27.38 20.10
N LEU A 305 14.82 -26.82 18.98
CA LEU A 305 15.03 -27.39 17.64
C LEU A 305 16.51 -27.40 17.24
N LYS A 306 17.24 -26.30 17.51
CA LYS A 306 18.69 -26.21 17.28
C LYS A 306 19.48 -27.26 18.07
N ASN A 307 19.06 -27.55 19.31
CA ASN A 307 19.67 -28.59 20.14
C ASN A 307 19.30 -30.00 19.64
N LEU A 308 18.05 -30.25 19.26
CA LEU A 308 17.60 -31.57 18.79
C LEU A 308 18.27 -31.99 17.46
N ASN A 309 18.72 -31.03 16.65
CA ASN A 309 19.47 -31.27 15.42
C ASN A 309 20.98 -31.55 15.63
N LYS A 310 21.48 -31.55 16.86
CA LYS A 310 22.87 -31.93 17.18
C LYS A 310 22.94 -33.40 17.59
N GLY A 311 23.05 -34.30 16.61
CA GLY A 311 23.27 -35.74 16.84
C GLY A 311 22.47 -36.66 15.91
N GLY A 312 22.74 -37.97 16.01
CA GLY A 312 21.94 -39.00 15.34
C GLY A 312 20.53 -39.07 15.93
N LEU A 313 19.51 -39.10 15.07
CA LEU A 313 18.10 -38.99 15.47
C LEU A 313 17.41 -40.37 15.51
N THR A 314 17.00 -40.77 16.72
CA THR A 314 16.10 -41.92 16.93
C THR A 314 14.67 -41.61 16.45
N SER A 315 13.85 -42.63 16.21
CA SER A 315 12.45 -42.48 15.78
C SER A 315 11.62 -41.59 16.73
N SER A 316 11.83 -41.73 18.05
CA SER A 316 11.22 -40.88 19.09
C SER A 316 11.64 -39.40 18.96
N GLN A 317 12.91 -39.13 18.62
CA GLN A 317 13.37 -37.77 18.37
C GLN A 317 12.86 -37.22 17.03
N LEU A 318 12.67 -38.05 16.00
CA LEU A 318 12.04 -37.64 14.74
C LEU A 318 10.57 -37.22 14.93
N GLU A 319 9.82 -37.94 15.75
CA GLU A 319 8.45 -37.58 16.16
C GLU A 319 8.44 -36.20 16.85
N ARG A 320 9.24 -36.05 17.92
CA ARG A 320 9.40 -34.80 18.67
C ARG A 320 9.86 -33.64 17.79
N ARG A 321 10.69 -33.90 16.78
CA ARG A 321 11.12 -32.90 15.79
C ARG A 321 9.96 -32.41 14.92
N ARG A 322 9.08 -33.29 14.47
CA ARG A 322 7.88 -32.92 13.68
C ARG A 322 6.95 -32.03 14.50
N THR A 323 6.60 -32.44 15.71
CA THR A 323 5.74 -31.65 16.61
C THR A 323 6.34 -30.25 16.85
N LEU A 324 7.64 -30.20 17.18
CA LEU A 324 8.31 -28.93 17.46
C LEU A 324 8.40 -28.01 16.23
N ILE A 325 8.51 -28.56 15.01
CA ILE A 325 8.47 -27.79 13.76
C ILE A 325 7.06 -27.22 13.51
N ASN A 326 6.00 -28.01 13.72
CA ASN A 326 4.62 -27.56 13.56
C ASN A 326 4.27 -26.44 14.56
N ASP A 327 4.67 -26.61 15.84
CA ASP A 327 4.50 -25.58 16.86
C ASP A 327 5.21 -24.27 16.48
N ILE A 328 6.42 -24.35 15.93
CA ILE A 328 7.18 -23.18 15.48
C ILE A 328 6.51 -22.55 14.26
N ALA A 329 5.91 -23.32 13.36
CA ALA A 329 5.19 -22.80 12.20
C ALA A 329 3.98 -21.95 12.62
N GLY A 330 3.14 -22.43 13.55
CA GLY A 330 2.02 -21.66 14.10
C GLY A 330 2.47 -20.36 14.79
N LEU A 331 3.49 -20.44 15.66
CA LEU A 331 4.04 -19.26 16.32
C LEU A 331 4.71 -18.27 15.33
N VAL A 332 5.23 -18.74 14.20
CA VAL A 332 5.78 -17.89 13.13
C VAL A 332 4.69 -17.17 12.35
N GLN A 333 3.55 -17.81 12.09
CA GLN A 333 2.39 -17.17 11.47
C GLN A 333 1.88 -16.01 12.35
N HIS A 334 1.85 -16.22 13.66
CA HIS A 334 1.52 -15.19 14.66
C HIS A 334 2.55 -14.04 14.66
N GLU A 335 3.85 -14.34 14.58
CA GLU A 335 4.93 -13.35 14.40
C GLU A 335 4.76 -12.55 13.08
N GLU A 336 4.31 -13.18 11.99
CA GLU A 336 4.11 -12.51 10.69
C GLU A 336 2.97 -11.48 10.72
N VAL A 337 1.81 -11.81 11.31
CA VAL A 337 0.67 -10.88 11.47
C VAL A 337 1.10 -9.62 12.25
N TYR A 338 1.82 -9.81 13.35
CA TYR A 338 2.35 -8.72 14.20
C TYR A 338 3.29 -7.77 13.44
N TRP A 339 4.26 -8.30 12.69
CA TRP A 339 5.18 -7.46 11.91
C TRP A 339 4.49 -6.78 10.72
N LYS A 340 3.50 -7.44 10.09
CA LYS A 340 2.67 -6.89 9.00
C LYS A 340 1.84 -5.67 9.45
N GLN A 341 1.26 -5.71 10.65
CA GLN A 341 0.54 -4.54 11.20
C GLN A 341 1.50 -3.37 11.45
N ARG A 342 2.66 -3.63 12.07
CA ARG A 342 3.62 -2.59 12.49
C ARG A 342 4.30 -1.87 11.32
N MET A 343 4.50 -2.54 10.18
CA MET A 343 5.03 -1.90 8.97
C MET A 343 4.04 -0.92 8.29
N ARG A 344 2.73 -0.99 8.58
CA ARG A 344 1.64 -0.22 7.93
C ARG A 344 1.75 -0.17 6.40
N VAL A 345 1.95 -1.32 5.76
CA VAL A 345 1.97 -1.47 4.30
C VAL A 345 0.76 -2.28 3.86
N LEU A 346 -0.28 -1.56 3.43
CA LEU A 346 -1.61 -2.11 3.16
C LEU A 346 -1.74 -2.81 1.79
N TRP A 347 -0.74 -2.68 0.92
CA TRP A 347 -0.80 -3.18 -0.47
C TRP A 347 -0.16 -4.55 -0.68
N LEU A 348 0.48 -5.15 0.33
CA LEU A 348 1.11 -6.46 0.19
C LEU A 348 0.09 -7.55 0.56
N SER A 349 -0.18 -8.45 -0.40
CA SER A 349 -1.02 -9.63 -0.18
C SER A 349 -0.38 -10.62 0.79
N GLU A 350 -1.20 -11.43 1.44
CA GLU A 350 -0.75 -12.53 2.29
C GLU A 350 0.10 -13.56 1.52
N GLY A 351 1.01 -14.24 2.23
CA GLY A 351 1.88 -15.30 1.69
C GLY A 351 3.31 -14.91 1.25
N ASP A 352 3.74 -13.64 1.29
CA ASP A 352 5.18 -13.28 1.14
C ASP A 352 5.86 -13.39 2.52
N LYS A 353 6.31 -14.62 2.88
CA LYS A 353 6.90 -15.01 4.19
C LYS A 353 7.96 -14.02 4.72
N ASN A 354 8.16 -13.98 6.04
CA ASN A 354 8.92 -12.97 6.80
C ASN A 354 10.31 -12.63 6.22
N THR A 355 10.38 -11.69 5.28
CA THR A 355 11.63 -11.25 4.67
C THR A 355 12.32 -10.17 5.51
N LYS A 356 13.66 -10.10 5.40
CA LYS A 356 14.53 -9.05 5.97
C LYS A 356 14.02 -7.62 5.73
N PHE A 357 13.24 -7.40 4.67
CA PHE A 357 12.54 -6.16 4.34
C PHE A 357 11.53 -5.70 5.42
N PHE A 358 10.77 -6.60 6.05
CA PHE A 358 9.75 -6.24 7.04
C PHE A 358 10.38 -5.64 8.29
N HIS A 359 11.34 -6.35 8.88
CA HIS A 359 12.14 -5.89 10.02
C HIS A 359 12.87 -4.59 9.71
N GLN A 360 13.55 -4.50 8.56
CA GLN A 360 14.25 -3.27 8.15
C GLN A 360 13.31 -2.08 7.97
N ARG A 361 12.08 -2.29 7.46
CA ARG A 361 11.11 -1.21 7.24
C ARG A 361 10.37 -0.80 8.52
N ALA A 362 10.08 -1.73 9.42
CA ALA A 362 9.58 -1.44 10.76
C ALA A 362 10.61 -0.64 11.57
N SER A 363 11.86 -1.12 11.64
CA SER A 363 12.97 -0.42 12.31
C SER A 363 13.31 0.91 11.65
N GLY A 364 13.30 0.99 10.31
CA GLY A 364 13.46 2.22 9.55
C GLY A 364 12.26 3.17 9.61
N ARG A 365 11.12 2.74 10.17
CA ARG A 365 10.00 3.60 10.55
C ARG A 365 10.16 4.05 12.00
N LYS A 366 10.53 3.15 12.93
CA LYS A 366 10.90 3.51 14.31
C LYS A 366 11.94 4.64 14.31
N ARG A 367 13.08 4.47 13.63
CA ARG A 367 14.14 5.49 13.51
C ARG A 367 13.71 6.85 12.91
N ARG A 368 12.63 6.91 12.12
CA ARG A 368 12.11 8.17 11.54
C ARG A 368 10.93 8.76 12.31
N ASN A 369 10.36 8.01 13.24
CA ASN A 369 9.23 8.39 14.08
C ASN A 369 9.65 8.59 15.55
N THR A 370 10.85 8.14 15.93
CA THR A 370 11.51 8.53 17.17
C THR A 370 12.07 9.93 16.98
N ILE A 371 11.54 10.88 17.74
CA ILE A 371 12.11 12.22 17.88
C ILE A 371 13.38 12.07 18.73
N SER A 372 14.52 12.50 18.20
CA SER A 372 15.82 12.45 18.88
C SER A 372 16.27 13.81 19.41
N TYR A 373 15.82 14.86 18.74
CA TYR A 373 16.01 16.27 19.07
C TYR A 373 14.90 17.06 18.37
N LEU A 374 14.61 18.26 18.88
CA LEU A 374 13.81 19.27 18.21
C LEU A 374 14.58 20.59 18.21
N MET A 375 14.28 21.46 17.26
CA MET A 375 14.87 22.77 17.11
C MET A 375 13.76 23.79 17.33
N ASP A 376 14.00 24.78 18.19
CA ASP A 376 13.02 25.82 18.49
C ASP A 376 13.06 26.98 17.48
N ASP A 377 12.18 27.96 17.66
CA ASP A 377 12.08 29.15 16.81
C ASP A 377 13.30 30.10 16.96
N GLN A 378 14.24 29.82 17.87
CA GLN A 378 15.50 30.56 18.10
C GLN A 378 16.73 29.82 17.52
N GLU A 379 16.49 28.78 16.71
CA GLU A 379 17.51 27.87 16.16
C GLU A 379 18.29 27.03 17.19
N VAL A 380 17.81 26.95 18.44
CA VAL A 380 18.46 26.14 19.50
C VAL A 380 17.98 24.68 19.42
N VAL A 381 18.93 23.73 19.50
CA VAL A 381 18.65 22.30 19.39
C VAL A 381 18.51 21.65 20.77
N HIS A 382 17.28 21.26 21.09
CA HIS A 382 16.91 20.56 22.33
C HIS A 382 16.96 19.05 22.13
N SER A 383 17.54 18.31 23.08
CA SER A 383 17.63 16.84 23.02
C SER A 383 17.32 16.20 24.38
N GLY A 384 16.65 15.05 24.37
CA GLY A 384 16.01 14.45 25.55
C GLY A 384 14.49 14.55 25.47
N ASP A 385 13.76 13.56 26.02
CA ASP A 385 12.31 13.46 25.83
C ASP A 385 11.54 14.60 26.51
N GLU A 386 12.00 15.09 27.67
CA GLU A 386 11.41 16.23 28.38
C GLU A 386 11.62 17.56 27.63
N ALA A 387 12.86 17.87 27.23
CA ALA A 387 13.17 19.09 26.48
C ALA A 387 12.52 19.11 25.08
N CYS A 388 12.46 17.96 24.39
CA CYS A 388 11.68 17.83 23.15
C CYS A 388 10.17 17.93 23.43
N GLY A 389 9.68 17.41 24.57
CA GLY A 389 8.31 17.56 25.02
C GLY A 389 7.93 19.04 25.13
N LYS A 390 8.77 19.83 25.83
CA LYS A 390 8.62 21.28 25.97
C LYS A 390 8.52 22.00 24.62
N VAL A 391 9.52 21.83 23.73
CA VAL A 391 9.51 22.46 22.38
C VAL A 391 8.30 22.05 21.55
N ALA A 392 7.85 20.79 21.65
CA ALA A 392 6.66 20.35 20.94
C ALA A 392 5.39 21.02 21.50
N VAL A 393 5.23 21.07 22.83
CA VAL A 393 4.09 21.71 23.50
C VAL A 393 4.06 23.21 23.20
N ASP A 394 5.19 23.93 23.28
CA ASP A 394 5.29 25.35 22.96
C ASP A 394 4.83 25.64 21.51
N TYR A 395 5.29 24.83 20.54
CA TYR A 395 4.92 24.94 19.12
C TYR A 395 3.42 24.72 18.86
N PHE A 396 2.76 23.87 19.64
CA PHE A 396 1.33 23.58 19.52
C PHE A 396 0.48 24.60 20.31
N ARG A 397 0.87 25.04 21.51
CA ARG A 397 0.12 26.08 22.27
C ARG A 397 0.05 27.40 21.50
N GLN A 398 1.19 27.89 20.99
CA GLN A 398 1.29 29.09 20.10
C GLN A 398 0.54 28.94 18.75
N MET A 399 -0.14 27.81 18.55
CA MET A 399 -0.90 27.42 17.37
C MET A 399 -2.37 27.16 17.66
N PHE A 400 -2.76 26.96 18.93
CA PHE A 400 -4.13 26.77 19.38
C PHE A 400 -4.64 27.90 20.31
N GLU A 401 -3.77 28.74 20.88
CA GLU A 401 -4.15 29.99 21.58
C GLU A 401 -5.00 30.90 20.68
N THR A 402 -6.16 31.35 21.19
CA THR A 402 -7.02 32.29 20.46
C THR A 402 -6.35 33.65 20.29
N SER A 403 -6.41 34.17 19.07
CA SER A 403 -5.95 35.52 18.72
C SER A 403 -7.00 36.61 19.00
N ASN A 404 -8.21 36.24 19.46
CA ASN A 404 -9.35 37.13 19.68
C ASN A 404 -9.57 38.13 18.52
N PRO A 405 -9.86 37.64 17.30
CA PRO A 405 -9.88 38.45 16.07
C PRO A 405 -10.90 39.61 16.15
N PRO A 406 -10.47 40.89 16.14
CA PRO A 406 -11.35 42.03 16.40
C PRO A 406 -12.26 42.41 15.21
N LEU A 407 -12.32 41.60 14.16
CA LEU A 407 -12.98 41.91 12.89
C LEU A 407 -13.93 40.80 12.40
N VAL A 408 -14.35 39.88 13.28
CA VAL A 408 -15.28 38.78 12.94
C VAL A 408 -16.55 39.31 12.26
N GLU A 409 -17.22 40.30 12.85
CA GLU A 409 -18.46 40.88 12.29
C GLU A 409 -18.24 41.46 10.89
N ARG A 410 -17.12 42.15 10.66
CA ARG A 410 -16.78 42.72 9.35
C ARG A 410 -16.46 41.64 8.31
N ALA A 411 -15.85 40.53 8.71
CA ALA A 411 -15.61 39.39 7.83
C ALA A 411 -16.91 38.63 7.47
N LEU A 412 -17.88 38.63 8.38
CA LEU A 412 -19.19 37.99 8.20
C LEU A 412 -20.23 38.89 7.49
N ALA A 413 -19.98 40.18 7.35
CA ALA A 413 -20.91 41.12 6.72
C ALA A 413 -21.28 40.74 5.27
N GLU A 414 -20.29 40.24 4.51
CA GLU A 414 -20.44 39.78 3.11
C GLU A 414 -20.97 38.34 2.98
N LEU A 415 -21.23 37.65 4.10
CA LEU A 415 -21.65 36.25 4.08
C LEU A 415 -23.19 36.13 4.11
N GLU A 416 -23.76 35.68 2.99
CA GLU A 416 -25.18 35.39 2.88
C GLU A 416 -25.55 34.06 3.57
N PRO A 417 -26.72 33.96 4.23
CA PRO A 417 -27.27 32.68 4.65
C PRO A 417 -27.49 31.73 3.47
N ARG A 418 -27.11 30.45 3.63
CA ARG A 418 -27.19 29.42 2.57
C ARG A 418 -27.89 28.14 3.01
N VAL A 419 -28.00 27.90 4.31
CA VAL A 419 -28.71 26.75 4.87
C VAL A 419 -30.19 27.10 4.94
N THR A 420 -31.04 26.25 4.36
CA THR A 420 -32.50 26.40 4.38
C THR A 420 -33.13 25.56 5.49
N GLU A 421 -34.37 25.86 5.87
CA GLU A 421 -35.04 25.10 6.93
C GLU A 421 -35.27 23.63 6.56
N ALA A 422 -35.43 23.32 5.27
CA ALA A 422 -35.46 21.95 4.77
C ALA A 422 -34.12 21.21 4.98
N MET A 423 -32.99 21.91 4.82
CA MET A 423 -31.66 21.36 5.14
C MET A 423 -31.51 21.16 6.65
N ASN A 424 -31.92 22.12 7.48
CA ASN A 424 -31.92 21.97 8.95
C ASN A 424 -32.80 20.81 9.42
N HIS A 425 -33.95 20.55 8.78
CA HIS A 425 -34.76 19.35 9.03
C HIS A 425 -33.99 18.06 8.74
N GLY A 426 -33.32 17.96 7.58
CA GLY A 426 -32.47 16.81 7.24
C GLY A 426 -31.26 16.61 8.17
N LEU A 427 -30.68 17.71 8.67
CA LEU A 427 -29.55 17.68 9.62
C LEU A 427 -29.98 17.30 11.05
N ARG A 428 -31.23 17.62 11.46
CA ARG A 428 -31.81 17.24 12.76
C ARG A 428 -32.40 15.82 12.79
N ALA A 429 -32.55 15.15 11.64
CA ALA A 429 -33.07 13.80 11.58
C ALA A 429 -32.27 12.82 12.46
N THR A 430 -32.97 11.92 13.16
CA THR A 430 -32.39 10.93 14.07
C THR A 430 -31.34 10.06 13.38
N TYR A 431 -30.40 9.53 14.17
CA TYR A 431 -29.35 8.65 13.68
C TYR A 431 -29.82 7.20 13.62
N SER A 432 -29.59 6.51 12.51
CA SER A 432 -29.93 5.09 12.35
C SER A 432 -28.73 4.17 12.55
N ALA A 433 -28.98 2.89 12.85
CA ALA A 433 -27.92 1.88 12.93
C ALA A 433 -27.18 1.71 11.58
N ASP A 434 -27.91 1.80 10.47
CA ASP A 434 -27.36 1.72 9.12
C ASP A 434 -26.36 2.85 8.82
N GLU A 435 -26.62 4.08 9.27
CA GLU A 435 -25.68 5.20 9.12
C GLU A 435 -24.35 4.93 9.85
N VAL A 436 -24.42 4.35 11.06
CA VAL A 436 -23.25 3.97 11.84
C VAL A 436 -22.49 2.81 11.18
N GLN A 437 -23.20 1.79 10.69
CA GLN A 437 -22.59 0.66 9.96
C GLN A 437 -21.92 1.10 8.65
N VAL A 438 -22.53 2.04 7.92
CA VAL A 438 -21.92 2.66 6.73
C VAL A 438 -20.64 3.41 7.12
N VAL A 439 -20.61 4.15 8.23
CA VAL A 439 -19.37 4.79 8.71
C VAL A 439 -18.30 3.77 9.10
N LEU A 440 -18.65 2.73 9.86
CA LEU A 440 -17.71 1.66 10.24
C LEU A 440 -17.11 0.98 9.01
N SER A 441 -17.89 0.74 7.96
CA SER A 441 -17.40 0.18 6.68
C SER A 441 -16.48 1.14 5.90
N GLN A 442 -16.61 2.46 6.09
CA GLN A 442 -15.72 3.48 5.51
C GLN A 442 -14.42 3.64 6.31
N MET A 443 -14.40 3.22 7.58
CA MET A 443 -13.20 3.22 8.41
C MET A 443 -12.29 2.05 8.01
N HIS A 444 -10.98 2.23 8.19
CA HIS A 444 -10.01 1.22 7.78
C HIS A 444 -9.85 0.18 8.90
N PRO A 445 -10.07 -1.14 8.67
CA PRO A 445 -10.17 -2.15 9.75
C PRO A 445 -9.00 -2.18 10.74
N ILE A 446 -7.80 -1.86 10.27
CA ILE A 446 -6.55 -1.90 11.06
C ILE A 446 -6.06 -0.50 11.50
N LYS A 447 -6.94 0.51 11.52
CA LYS A 447 -6.67 1.83 12.10
C LYS A 447 -7.62 2.06 13.27
N ALA A 448 -7.08 2.08 14.49
CA ALA A 448 -7.85 2.50 15.65
C ALA A 448 -8.43 3.92 15.45
N PRO A 449 -9.64 4.18 15.98
CA PRO A 449 -10.11 5.55 16.23
C PRO A 449 -9.17 6.28 17.21
N GLY A 450 -9.50 7.53 17.57
CA GLY A 450 -8.92 8.14 18.77
C GLY A 450 -9.37 7.41 20.04
N PRO A 451 -8.84 7.75 21.21
CA PRO A 451 -9.31 7.16 22.47
C PRO A 451 -10.83 7.34 22.70
N ASP A 452 -11.45 8.37 22.11
CA ASP A 452 -12.68 8.98 22.65
C ASP A 452 -13.94 8.75 21.78
N VAL A 453 -13.93 7.76 20.88
CA VAL A 453 -15.00 7.48 19.87
C VAL A 453 -15.22 8.59 18.83
N TYR A 454 -14.80 9.82 19.10
CA TYR A 454 -14.92 11.05 18.30
C TYR A 454 -14.92 10.86 16.78
N LYS A 455 -13.98 10.06 16.25
CA LYS A 455 -13.82 9.79 14.81
C LYS A 455 -15.01 9.06 14.16
N LEU A 456 -15.87 8.44 14.96
CA LEU A 456 -17.16 7.88 14.53
C LEU A 456 -18.20 9.00 14.45
N VAL A 457 -18.39 9.77 15.54
CA VAL A 457 -19.39 10.83 15.67
C VAL A 457 -19.18 11.94 14.63
N SER A 458 -17.98 12.52 14.60
CA SER A 458 -17.58 13.53 13.59
C SER A 458 -17.75 13.03 12.15
N LYS A 459 -17.58 11.72 11.91
CA LYS A 459 -17.73 11.13 10.58
C LYS A 459 -19.19 10.87 10.19
N VAL A 460 -20.07 10.58 11.15
CA VAL A 460 -21.53 10.57 10.96
C VAL A 460 -22.01 11.99 10.63
N LEU A 461 -21.64 12.99 11.43
CA LEU A 461 -21.97 14.41 11.18
C LEU A 461 -21.48 14.88 9.81
N ALA A 462 -20.21 14.61 9.47
CA ALA A 462 -19.64 14.96 8.18
C ALA A 462 -20.36 14.26 7.01
N ASN A 463 -20.86 13.03 7.19
CA ASN A 463 -21.64 12.33 6.17
C ASN A 463 -23.05 12.92 5.97
N LYS A 464 -23.72 13.40 7.04
CA LYS A 464 -25.00 14.14 6.90
C LYS A 464 -24.79 15.50 6.20
N LEU A 465 -23.82 16.28 6.64
CA LEU A 465 -23.49 17.59 6.03
C LEU A 465 -23.12 17.47 4.54
N LYS A 466 -22.41 16.40 4.18
CA LYS A 466 -21.96 16.14 2.80
C LYS A 466 -23.08 16.11 1.77
N VAL A 467 -24.31 15.76 2.16
CA VAL A 467 -25.49 15.76 1.27
C VAL A 467 -25.82 17.18 0.78
N PHE A 468 -25.71 18.17 1.66
CA PHE A 468 -26.05 19.58 1.39
C PHE A 468 -24.81 20.45 1.05
N LEU A 469 -23.60 19.90 1.22
CA LEU A 469 -22.35 20.65 1.12
C LEU A 469 -22.18 21.36 -0.23
N ASP A 470 -22.54 20.71 -1.34
CA ASP A 470 -22.41 21.29 -2.70
C ASP A 470 -23.26 22.56 -2.91
N SER A 471 -24.40 22.69 -2.21
CA SER A 471 -25.25 23.89 -2.24
C SER A 471 -24.80 25.00 -1.27
N ILE A 472 -23.99 24.67 -0.27
CA ILE A 472 -23.53 25.61 0.76
C ILE A 472 -22.20 26.26 0.37
N ILE A 473 -21.28 25.50 -0.25
CA ILE A 473 -19.94 26.00 -0.60
C ILE A 473 -19.88 26.61 -2.01
N SER A 474 -19.01 27.60 -2.18
CA SER A 474 -18.74 28.21 -3.49
C SER A 474 -18.36 27.17 -4.55
N VAL A 475 -18.90 27.31 -5.77
CA VAL A 475 -18.53 26.50 -6.96
C VAL A 475 -17.03 26.52 -7.30
N ASN A 476 -16.29 27.50 -6.79
CA ASN A 476 -14.85 27.67 -6.99
C ASN A 476 -14.00 26.80 -6.05
N GLN A 477 -14.59 26.21 -5.00
CA GLN A 477 -13.91 25.28 -4.10
C GLN A 477 -13.87 23.88 -4.73
N SER A 478 -12.68 23.39 -5.10
CA SER A 478 -12.49 22.09 -5.77
C SER A 478 -11.84 21.00 -4.91
N ALA A 479 -11.46 21.33 -3.66
CA ALA A 479 -10.88 20.38 -2.71
C ALA A 479 -11.93 19.95 -1.68
N PHE A 480 -11.81 18.69 -1.22
CA PHE A 480 -12.66 18.06 -0.20
C PHE A 480 -14.14 17.86 -0.55
N THR A 481 -14.59 18.33 -1.71
CA THR A 481 -15.94 18.10 -2.25
C THR A 481 -15.99 16.87 -3.16
N PRO A 482 -17.09 16.07 -3.16
CA PRO A 482 -17.32 15.05 -4.18
C PRO A 482 -17.28 15.61 -5.60
N GLU A 483 -16.86 14.78 -6.57
CA GLU A 483 -16.85 15.04 -8.03
C GLU A 483 -16.01 16.23 -8.56
N ARG A 484 -15.70 17.21 -7.72
CA ARG A 484 -14.76 18.30 -7.99
C ARG A 484 -13.32 17.77 -7.89
N LEU A 485 -12.45 18.13 -8.84
CA LEU A 485 -11.07 17.65 -8.86
C LEU A 485 -10.09 18.80 -8.59
N ILE A 486 -9.15 18.58 -7.66
CA ILE A 486 -8.05 19.52 -7.36
C ILE A 486 -7.17 19.84 -8.59
N THR A 487 -7.20 19.01 -9.64
CA THR A 487 -6.56 19.29 -10.94
C THR A 487 -7.12 20.53 -11.62
N ASP A 488 -8.36 20.90 -11.32
CA ASP A 488 -9.10 21.95 -12.00
C ASP A 488 -8.55 23.31 -11.57
N ASN A 489 -8.23 23.49 -10.29
CA ASN A 489 -7.51 24.67 -9.79
C ASN A 489 -6.14 24.82 -10.46
N ILE A 490 -5.43 23.72 -10.73
CA ILE A 490 -4.13 23.78 -11.42
C ILE A 490 -4.31 24.20 -12.87
N LEU A 491 -5.30 23.64 -13.57
CA LEU A 491 -5.60 24.03 -14.95
C LEU A 491 -6.04 25.50 -15.03
N VAL A 492 -6.96 25.96 -14.18
CA VAL A 492 -7.40 27.36 -14.10
C VAL A 492 -6.23 28.28 -13.79
N ALA A 493 -5.45 28.02 -12.73
CA ALA A 493 -4.29 28.83 -12.38
C ALA A 493 -3.27 28.88 -13.53
N PHE A 494 -3.00 27.75 -14.19
CA PHE A 494 -2.09 27.70 -15.34
C PHE A 494 -2.59 28.56 -16.51
N GLU A 495 -3.90 28.55 -16.81
CA GLU A 495 -4.48 29.42 -17.83
C GLU A 495 -4.40 30.90 -17.45
N VAL A 496 -4.69 31.25 -16.19
CA VAL A 496 -4.60 32.64 -15.67
C VAL A 496 -3.16 33.16 -15.78
N PHE A 497 -2.17 32.43 -15.24
CA PHE A 497 -0.76 32.83 -15.36
C PHE A 497 -0.27 32.87 -16.82
N HIS A 498 -0.74 31.95 -17.67
CA HIS A 498 -0.44 31.97 -19.11
C HIS A 498 -1.08 33.16 -19.84
N TYR A 499 -2.25 33.63 -19.40
CA TYR A 499 -2.89 34.84 -19.92
C TYR A 499 -2.13 36.09 -19.49
N MET A 500 -1.89 36.25 -18.19
CA MET A 500 -1.14 37.38 -17.61
C MET A 500 0.26 37.59 -18.22
N LYS A 501 0.96 36.49 -18.56
CA LYS A 501 2.31 36.55 -19.16
C LYS A 501 2.32 37.03 -20.62
N ASN A 502 1.22 36.80 -21.33
CA ASN A 502 1.08 37.08 -22.76
C ASN A 502 0.23 38.34 -23.04
N LEU A 503 -0.28 39.01 -22.00
CA LEU A 503 -0.90 40.32 -22.11
C LEU A 503 0.14 41.39 -22.46
N ASN A 504 -0.10 42.09 -23.56
CA ASN A 504 0.67 43.26 -24.02
C ASN A 504 -0.18 44.55 -23.92
N LYS A 505 -1.18 44.59 -23.03
CA LYS A 505 -2.03 45.77 -22.79
C LYS A 505 -1.44 46.67 -21.70
N ALA A 506 -1.89 47.93 -21.66
CA ALA A 506 -1.47 48.92 -20.66
C ALA A 506 -2.01 48.65 -19.24
N GLU A 507 -3.09 47.87 -19.10
CA GLU A 507 -3.67 47.51 -17.81
C GLU A 507 -2.82 46.45 -17.08
N GLY A 508 -2.45 46.76 -15.83
CA GLY A 508 -1.66 45.87 -14.97
C GLY A 508 -2.53 44.93 -14.15
N PHE A 509 -2.29 43.63 -14.28
CA PHE A 509 -2.91 42.58 -13.46
C PHE A 509 -1.93 42.06 -12.38
N MET A 510 -2.47 41.69 -11.22
CA MET A 510 -1.74 41.08 -10.09
C MET A 510 -2.34 39.70 -9.77
N ALA A 511 -1.50 38.75 -9.35
CA ALA A 511 -1.95 37.44 -8.88
C ALA A 511 -1.28 37.13 -7.53
N MET A 512 -2.11 36.92 -6.51
CA MET A 512 -1.69 36.68 -5.14
C MET A 512 -1.92 35.22 -4.76
N LYS A 513 -0.86 34.51 -4.39
CA LYS A 513 -0.95 33.17 -3.81
C LYS A 513 -1.01 33.28 -2.28
N LEU A 514 -2.22 33.25 -1.73
CA LEU A 514 -2.43 33.06 -0.30
C LEU A 514 -2.17 31.60 0.11
N ASP A 515 -1.62 31.42 1.31
CA ASP A 515 -1.42 30.11 1.96
C ASP A 515 -1.62 30.32 3.47
N MET A 516 -2.47 29.51 4.09
CA MET A 516 -2.81 29.69 5.50
C MET A 516 -1.84 28.90 6.37
N SER A 517 -1.16 29.59 7.30
CA SER A 517 -0.23 28.93 8.22
C SER A 517 -1.00 28.01 9.17
N LYS A 518 -0.70 26.70 9.14
CA LYS A 518 -1.33 25.68 10.01
C LYS A 518 -2.87 25.73 9.95
N ALA A 519 -3.41 25.69 8.72
CA ALA A 519 -4.78 26.10 8.37
C ALA A 519 -5.94 25.39 9.08
N TYR A 520 -5.74 24.16 9.59
CA TYR A 520 -6.76 23.43 10.36
C TYR A 520 -6.61 23.65 11.86
N ASP A 521 -5.40 23.98 12.28
CA ASP A 521 -4.98 24.06 13.67
C ASP A 521 -5.22 25.47 14.24
N ARG A 522 -5.15 26.50 13.39
CA ARG A 522 -5.37 27.92 13.74
C ARG A 522 -6.78 28.44 13.42
N ILE A 523 -7.81 27.58 13.51
CA ILE A 523 -9.20 28.00 13.32
C ILE A 523 -9.76 28.48 14.65
N GLU A 524 -10.02 29.78 14.75
CA GLU A 524 -10.69 30.41 15.90
C GLU A 524 -12.11 29.85 16.06
N TRP A 525 -12.42 29.24 17.21
CA TRP A 525 -13.70 28.55 17.44
C TRP A 525 -14.89 29.52 17.44
N CYS A 526 -14.73 30.70 18.04
CA CYS A 526 -15.75 31.75 18.01
C CYS A 526 -16.06 32.23 16.58
N PHE A 527 -15.06 32.23 15.69
CA PHE A 527 -15.24 32.55 14.27
C PHE A 527 -15.93 31.41 13.52
N LEU A 528 -15.59 30.15 13.82
CA LEU A 528 -16.26 28.97 13.26
C LEU A 528 -17.75 28.94 13.64
N GLU A 529 -18.07 29.14 14.91
CA GLU A 529 -19.47 29.16 15.39
C GLU A 529 -20.25 30.31 14.75
N ALA A 530 -19.67 31.51 14.69
CA ALA A 530 -20.30 32.67 14.05
C ALA A 530 -20.47 32.50 12.53
N ILE A 531 -19.58 31.79 11.83
CA ILE A 531 -19.80 31.37 10.43
C ILE A 531 -21.01 30.43 10.33
N LEU A 532 -21.09 29.40 11.19
CA LEU A 532 -22.20 28.45 11.15
C LEU A 532 -23.53 29.14 11.44
N GLU A 533 -23.57 30.07 12.39
CA GLU A 533 -24.73 30.90 12.68
C GLU A 533 -25.14 31.76 11.47
N LYS A 534 -24.18 32.50 10.90
CA LYS A 534 -24.43 33.40 9.77
C LYS A 534 -24.88 32.65 8.50
N LEU A 535 -24.42 31.40 8.30
CA LEU A 535 -24.86 30.54 7.21
C LEU A 535 -26.29 29.97 7.40
N GLY A 536 -26.85 30.01 8.61
CA GLY A 536 -28.20 29.55 8.92
C GLY A 536 -28.31 28.15 9.54
N PHE A 537 -27.23 27.60 10.11
CA PHE A 537 -27.28 26.29 10.77
C PHE A 537 -28.04 26.35 12.12
N ASP A 538 -28.94 25.39 12.31
CA ASP A 538 -29.70 25.19 13.56
C ASP A 538 -28.80 25.10 14.81
N ALA A 539 -29.27 25.62 15.95
CA ALA A 539 -28.51 25.70 17.19
C ALA A 539 -28.07 24.33 17.76
N LEU A 540 -28.88 23.26 17.58
CA LEU A 540 -28.51 21.91 17.98
C LEU A 540 -27.40 21.35 17.07
N TRP A 541 -27.47 21.63 15.76
CA TRP A 541 -26.42 21.26 14.83
C TRP A 541 -25.11 21.98 15.13
N ARG A 542 -25.17 23.30 15.40
CA ARG A 542 -24.01 24.09 15.83
C ARG A 542 -23.38 23.50 17.08
N ARG A 543 -24.17 23.24 18.14
CA ARG A 543 -23.68 22.62 19.37
C ARG A 543 -22.97 21.30 19.11
N ASN A 544 -23.59 20.35 18.40
CA ASN A 544 -22.98 19.05 18.09
C ASN A 544 -21.64 19.18 17.32
N VAL A 545 -21.50 20.22 16.48
CA VAL A 545 -20.25 20.52 15.75
C VAL A 545 -19.22 21.18 16.66
N MET A 546 -19.63 22.10 17.54
CA MET A 546 -18.74 22.75 18.50
C MET A 546 -18.25 21.79 19.58
N ASP A 547 -19.11 20.94 20.15
CA ASP A 547 -18.73 19.85 21.06
C ASP A 547 -17.65 18.95 20.40
N CYS A 548 -17.82 18.64 19.11
CA CYS A 548 -16.83 17.91 18.30
C CYS A 548 -15.51 18.66 18.04
N VAL A 549 -15.42 19.96 18.30
CA VAL A 549 -14.21 20.77 18.12
C VAL A 549 -13.57 21.12 19.47
N THR A 550 -14.36 21.31 20.52
CA THR A 550 -13.86 21.64 21.87
C THR A 550 -13.42 20.41 22.66
N THR A 551 -14.09 19.25 22.56
CA THR A 551 -13.76 18.08 23.39
C THR A 551 -12.33 17.53 23.14
N GLU A 552 -11.82 17.54 21.89
CA GLU A 552 -10.41 17.16 21.64
C GLU A 552 -9.41 18.20 22.18
N ALA A 553 -9.87 19.43 22.46
CA ALA A 553 -9.06 20.53 22.95
C ALA A 553 -9.11 20.69 24.47
N ASP A 554 -10.22 20.40 25.16
CA ASP A 554 -10.32 20.46 26.63
C ASP A 554 -9.29 19.53 27.30
N THR A 555 -9.10 18.30 26.77
CA THR A 555 -8.07 17.35 27.22
C THR A 555 -6.64 17.83 26.95
N ILE A 556 -6.46 18.72 25.97
CA ILE A 556 -5.17 19.37 25.71
C ILE A 556 -5.03 20.58 26.65
N GLN A 557 -6.10 21.34 26.88
CA GLN A 557 -6.15 22.53 27.71
C GLN A 557 -5.81 22.22 29.18
N GLU A 558 -6.36 21.17 29.79
CA GLU A 558 -5.99 20.75 31.16
C GLU A 558 -4.48 20.47 31.31
N ALA A 559 -3.83 19.93 30.26
CA ALA A 559 -2.39 19.70 30.23
C ALA A 559 -1.58 20.98 29.90
N LEU A 560 -2.21 21.99 29.32
CA LEU A 560 -1.62 23.29 29.02
C LEU A 560 -1.74 24.26 30.22
N ASP A 561 -2.83 24.23 30.98
CA ASP A 561 -3.11 25.15 32.10
C ASP A 561 -2.02 25.08 33.19
N LEU A 562 -1.48 23.88 33.45
CA LEU A 562 -0.40 23.66 34.43
C LEU A 562 0.92 24.39 34.10
N TYR A 563 1.14 24.71 32.82
CA TYR A 563 2.36 25.36 32.30
C TYR A 563 2.09 26.80 31.83
N GLU A 564 0.84 27.15 31.55
CA GLU A 564 0.40 28.51 31.25
C GLU A 564 0.63 29.47 32.43
N LEU A 565 0.64 28.93 33.65
CA LEU A 565 0.99 29.60 34.91
C LEU A 565 2.44 30.15 34.97
N SER A 566 3.25 30.09 33.90
CA SER A 566 4.71 30.29 33.97
C SER A 566 5.44 31.04 32.83
N SER A 567 4.88 31.42 31.67
CA SER A 567 5.72 32.00 30.57
C SER A 567 5.12 33.00 29.55
N GLY A 568 4.36 32.57 28.52
CA GLY A 568 3.61 33.40 27.53
C GLY A 568 4.31 33.95 26.24
N GLN A 569 3.63 33.86 25.06
CA GLN A 569 3.78 34.60 23.74
C GLN A 569 4.90 34.18 22.73
N LYS A 570 4.92 34.41 21.38
CA LYS A 570 3.97 34.82 20.26
C LYS A 570 4.51 34.43 18.82
N VAL A 571 4.02 34.98 17.68
CA VAL A 571 3.88 34.35 16.31
C VAL A 571 4.75 34.87 15.09
N ASN A 572 4.88 34.10 13.97
CA ASN A 572 5.77 34.22 12.76
C ASN A 572 5.10 34.46 11.35
N PHE A 573 5.84 35.02 10.36
CA PHE A 573 5.38 35.46 9.00
C PHE A 573 5.95 34.77 7.71
N ASP A 574 6.86 33.78 7.77
CA ASP A 574 7.84 33.49 6.68
C ASP A 574 7.35 32.87 5.33
N LYS A 575 6.06 32.57 5.14
CA LYS A 575 5.59 31.66 4.06
C LYS A 575 4.85 32.30 2.88
N THR A 576 4.57 33.60 2.92
CA THR A 576 3.74 34.29 1.92
C THR A 576 4.57 34.88 0.76
N THR A 577 4.05 34.88 -0.48
CA THR A 577 4.76 35.44 -1.68
C THR A 577 3.80 36.11 -2.67
N ILE A 578 4.28 37.08 -3.47
CA ILE A 578 3.47 37.89 -4.41
C ILE A 578 4.10 37.95 -5.83
N SER A 579 3.28 38.07 -6.89
CA SER A 579 3.75 38.18 -8.29
C SER A 579 2.91 39.15 -9.15
N PHE A 580 3.54 39.77 -10.15
CA PHE A 580 2.97 40.87 -10.95
C PHE A 580 3.07 40.63 -12.47
N SER A 581 2.11 41.15 -13.23
CA SER A 581 2.18 41.17 -14.71
C SER A 581 3.13 42.26 -15.23
N LYS A 582 3.52 42.14 -16.51
CA LYS A 582 4.49 43.05 -17.16
C LYS A 582 4.07 44.53 -17.15
N GLY A 583 2.76 44.81 -17.21
CA GLY A 583 2.22 46.17 -17.25
C GLY A 583 2.32 46.95 -15.93
N VAL A 584 2.60 46.28 -14.80
CA VAL A 584 2.74 46.97 -13.51
C VAL A 584 4.12 47.64 -13.42
N PRO A 585 4.23 48.97 -13.22
CA PRO A 585 5.51 49.67 -13.08
C PRO A 585 6.31 49.22 -11.86
N ASN A 586 7.64 49.20 -11.95
CA ASN A 586 8.50 48.65 -10.89
C ASN A 586 8.36 49.38 -9.54
N GLY A 587 8.10 50.69 -9.52
CA GLY A 587 7.86 51.44 -8.27
C GLY A 587 6.65 50.89 -7.50
N VAL A 588 5.52 50.73 -8.19
CA VAL A 588 4.26 50.19 -7.63
C VAL A 588 4.42 48.76 -7.12
N ARG A 589 5.25 47.93 -7.76
CA ARG A 589 5.54 46.56 -7.29
C ARG A 589 6.24 46.56 -5.93
N SER A 590 7.27 47.40 -5.77
CA SER A 590 8.01 47.53 -4.51
C SER A 590 7.14 48.11 -3.40
N GLU A 591 6.32 49.11 -3.73
CA GLU A 591 5.37 49.73 -2.79
C GLU A 591 4.37 48.71 -2.23
N LEU A 592 3.71 47.94 -3.11
CA LEU A 592 2.75 46.90 -2.73
C LEU A 592 3.41 45.73 -1.96
N SER A 593 4.64 45.35 -2.31
CA SER A 593 5.38 44.31 -1.58
C SER A 593 5.74 44.74 -0.16
N ASN A 594 6.16 46.00 0.01
CA ASN A 594 6.52 46.56 1.30
C ASN A 594 5.29 46.76 2.20
N MET A 595 4.18 47.29 1.65
CA MET A 595 2.92 47.45 2.40
C MET A 595 2.35 46.12 2.92
N LEU A 596 2.55 45.02 2.19
CA LEU A 596 2.01 43.71 2.55
C LEU A 596 2.97 42.87 3.42
N GLY A 597 4.25 43.25 3.54
CA GLY A 597 5.27 42.45 4.25
C GLY A 597 5.59 41.12 3.56
N VAL A 598 5.45 41.05 2.23
CA VAL A 598 5.44 39.81 1.46
C VAL A 598 6.51 39.79 0.36
N ARG A 599 7.26 38.69 0.26
CA ARG A 599 8.35 38.52 -0.72
C ARG A 599 7.85 38.45 -2.17
N MET A 600 8.38 39.34 -3.03
CA MET A 600 8.20 39.29 -4.48
C MET A 600 8.85 38.07 -5.14
N VAL A 601 8.17 37.50 -6.13
CA VAL A 601 8.69 36.48 -7.06
C VAL A 601 8.23 36.77 -8.49
N ASP A 602 9.13 36.58 -9.49
CA ASP A 602 8.80 36.81 -10.91
C ASP A 602 7.67 35.90 -11.41
N VAL A 603 7.65 34.64 -10.94
CA VAL A 603 6.59 33.65 -11.17
C VAL A 603 6.56 32.73 -9.96
N HIS A 604 5.38 32.34 -9.46
CA HIS A 604 5.27 31.30 -8.43
C HIS A 604 5.72 29.94 -8.98
N ASP A 605 6.92 29.46 -8.61
CA ASP A 605 7.52 28.24 -9.19
C ASP A 605 6.63 26.99 -9.15
N ARG A 606 5.80 26.83 -8.11
CA ARG A 606 4.89 25.68 -7.94
C ARG A 606 3.59 26.06 -7.25
N TYR A 607 2.50 25.46 -7.71
CA TYR A 607 1.19 25.45 -7.06
C TYR A 607 0.71 23.99 -6.95
N LEU A 608 0.27 23.59 -5.74
CA LEU A 608 -0.18 22.22 -5.44
C LEU A 608 0.76 21.10 -5.94
N GLY A 609 2.07 21.37 -5.89
CA GLY A 609 3.15 20.44 -6.27
C GLY A 609 3.50 20.37 -7.76
N LEU A 610 2.82 21.12 -8.64
CA LEU A 610 3.08 21.21 -10.08
C LEU A 610 3.53 22.64 -10.49
N PRO A 611 4.26 22.82 -11.60
CA PRO A 611 4.69 24.15 -12.05
C PRO A 611 3.51 24.97 -12.60
N THR A 612 3.45 26.26 -12.25
CA THR A 612 2.40 27.20 -12.67
C THR A 612 2.55 27.69 -14.12
N THR A 613 3.77 27.68 -14.65
CA THR A 613 4.05 28.01 -16.04
C THR A 613 5.07 27.04 -16.63
N VAL A 614 5.02 26.82 -17.95
CA VAL A 614 5.99 26.00 -18.68
C VAL A 614 6.61 26.87 -19.76
N GLY A 615 7.88 27.24 -19.56
CA GLY A 615 8.68 27.95 -20.56
C GLY A 615 9.09 27.06 -21.74
N ARG A 616 10.11 27.50 -22.50
CA ARG A 616 10.64 26.74 -23.65
C ARG A 616 11.05 25.30 -23.28
N SER A 617 11.56 25.08 -22.05
CA SER A 617 11.97 23.75 -21.57
C SER A 617 10.84 22.99 -20.89
N LYS A 618 10.26 22.02 -21.60
CA LYS A 618 9.26 21.07 -21.06
C LYS A 618 9.81 20.14 -19.97
N LYS A 619 11.15 20.09 -19.78
CA LYS A 619 11.83 19.24 -18.80
C LYS A 619 11.53 19.63 -17.33
N VAL A 620 11.04 20.84 -17.08
CA VAL A 620 10.68 21.32 -15.73
C VAL A 620 9.56 20.47 -15.12
N ILE A 621 8.54 20.11 -15.90
CA ILE A 621 7.44 19.22 -15.48
C ILE A 621 7.99 17.82 -15.12
N THR A 622 8.90 17.31 -15.94
CA THR A 622 9.30 15.89 -15.91
C THR A 622 10.39 15.60 -14.88
N LYS A 623 11.26 16.57 -14.57
CA LYS A 623 12.37 16.44 -13.60
C LYS A 623 11.89 15.97 -12.23
N GLY A 624 10.90 16.65 -11.63
CA GLY A 624 10.38 16.30 -10.30
C GLY A 624 9.71 14.93 -10.23
N VAL A 625 9.04 14.50 -11.31
CA VAL A 625 8.45 13.15 -11.42
C VAL A 625 9.55 12.10 -11.52
N LYS A 626 10.56 12.32 -12.38
CA LYS A 626 11.70 11.43 -12.58
C LYS A 626 12.48 11.19 -11.29
N GLU A 627 12.83 12.27 -10.58
CA GLU A 627 13.61 12.19 -9.34
C GLU A 627 12.87 11.44 -8.23
N LYS A 628 11.57 11.74 -8.03
CA LYS A 628 10.73 11.02 -7.07
C LYS A 628 10.65 9.52 -7.41
N LEU A 629 10.44 9.17 -8.68
CA LEU A 629 10.39 7.78 -9.12
C LEU A 629 11.76 7.08 -8.97
N TRP A 630 12.85 7.73 -9.37
CA TRP A 630 14.21 7.18 -9.26
C TRP A 630 14.58 6.90 -7.79
N LYS A 631 14.33 7.85 -6.88
CA LYS A 631 14.55 7.65 -5.43
C LYS A 631 13.76 6.46 -4.87
N LYS A 632 12.50 6.25 -5.32
CA LYS A 632 11.70 5.07 -4.94
C LYS A 632 12.31 3.77 -5.48
N LEU A 633 12.59 3.70 -6.79
CA LEU A 633 13.13 2.51 -7.44
C LEU A 633 14.50 2.11 -6.88
N GLN A 634 15.38 3.08 -6.59
CA GLN A 634 16.68 2.81 -5.96
C GLN A 634 16.51 2.30 -4.52
N GLY A 635 15.63 2.93 -3.73
CA GLY A 635 15.28 2.44 -2.40
C GLY A 635 14.74 1.00 -2.39
N TRP A 636 14.06 0.57 -3.46
CA TRP A 636 13.58 -0.81 -3.60
C TRP A 636 14.61 -1.78 -4.19
N LYS A 637 15.63 -1.32 -4.93
CA LYS A 637 16.71 -2.18 -5.42
C LYS A 637 17.58 -2.74 -4.29
N GLY A 638 17.69 -2.02 -3.16
CA GLY A 638 18.32 -2.51 -1.93
C GLY A 638 17.48 -3.55 -1.15
N MET A 639 16.27 -3.88 -1.60
CA MET A 639 15.35 -4.80 -0.93
C MET A 639 15.30 -6.15 -1.63
N VAL A 640 15.34 -7.25 -0.86
CA VAL A 640 15.23 -8.63 -1.38
C VAL A 640 13.76 -8.96 -1.69
N LEU A 641 13.22 -8.30 -2.72
CA LEU A 641 11.83 -8.47 -3.15
C LEU A 641 11.65 -9.61 -4.16
N SER A 642 10.66 -10.46 -3.91
CA SER A 642 10.14 -11.46 -4.85
C SER A 642 9.66 -10.80 -6.15
N LYS A 643 9.58 -11.55 -7.26
CA LYS A 643 9.02 -10.99 -8.51
C LYS A 643 7.56 -10.57 -8.33
N ALA A 644 6.77 -11.29 -7.53
CA ALA A 644 5.41 -10.87 -7.16
C ALA A 644 5.40 -9.54 -6.40
N GLY A 645 6.21 -9.38 -5.33
CA GLY A 645 6.31 -8.12 -4.58
C GLY A 645 6.75 -6.92 -5.44
N ARG A 646 7.57 -7.16 -6.47
CA ARG A 646 7.92 -6.12 -7.47
C ARG A 646 6.76 -5.75 -8.39
N GLU A 647 5.91 -6.70 -8.79
CA GLU A 647 4.72 -6.44 -9.62
C GLU A 647 3.80 -5.45 -8.90
N VAL A 648 3.56 -5.73 -7.63
CA VAL A 648 2.71 -4.92 -6.75
C VAL A 648 3.32 -3.53 -6.53
N MET A 649 4.61 -3.42 -6.21
CA MET A 649 5.32 -2.13 -6.09
C MET A 649 5.23 -1.27 -7.36
N ILE A 650 5.36 -1.89 -8.54
CA ILE A 650 5.27 -1.20 -9.82
C ILE A 650 3.86 -0.62 -10.01
N LYS A 651 2.81 -1.41 -9.76
CA LYS A 651 1.41 -0.99 -9.93
C LYS A 651 0.98 0.04 -8.88
N ALA A 652 1.20 -0.27 -7.60
CA ALA A 652 0.71 0.52 -6.48
C ALA A 652 1.44 1.87 -6.34
N VAL A 653 2.72 1.95 -6.73
CA VAL A 653 3.54 3.15 -6.50
C VAL A 653 4.22 3.68 -7.76
N ALA A 654 4.92 2.86 -8.57
CA ALA A 654 5.66 3.39 -9.72
C ALA A 654 4.75 3.94 -10.82
N GLN A 655 3.63 3.26 -11.09
CA GLN A 655 2.64 3.65 -12.10
C GLN A 655 1.60 4.66 -11.59
N SER A 656 1.38 4.74 -10.27
CA SER A 656 0.48 5.72 -9.67
C SER A 656 1.14 7.10 -9.53
N LEU A 657 2.42 7.17 -9.16
CA LEU A 657 3.18 8.41 -8.94
C LEU A 657 3.08 9.46 -10.07
N PRO A 658 3.19 9.14 -11.38
CA PRO A 658 3.06 10.13 -12.44
C PRO A 658 1.60 10.55 -12.74
N THR A 659 0.59 9.81 -12.26
CA THR A 659 -0.84 9.98 -12.63
C THR A 659 -1.31 11.42 -12.47
N TYR A 660 -0.98 12.06 -11.34
CA TYR A 660 -1.39 13.43 -11.04
C TYR A 660 -0.83 14.47 -12.02
N ALA A 661 0.43 14.34 -12.41
CA ALA A 661 1.04 15.21 -13.42
C ALA A 661 0.53 14.87 -14.83
N MET A 662 0.27 13.58 -15.11
CA MET A 662 -0.29 13.11 -16.38
C MET A 662 -1.77 13.46 -16.58
N SER A 663 -2.53 13.78 -15.53
CA SER A 663 -3.91 14.27 -15.66
C SER A 663 -4.00 15.76 -16.02
N VAL A 664 -2.89 16.51 -15.92
CA VAL A 664 -2.81 17.93 -16.26
C VAL A 664 -1.98 18.16 -17.52
N PHE A 665 -0.88 17.42 -17.69
CA PHE A 665 0.08 17.64 -18.76
C PHE A 665 0.21 16.43 -19.70
N LYS A 666 0.23 16.70 -21.01
CA LYS A 666 0.75 15.75 -21.99
C LYS A 666 2.26 15.62 -21.81
N PHE A 667 2.75 14.42 -21.53
CA PHE A 667 4.16 14.11 -21.43
C PHE A 667 4.77 13.89 -22.82
N LEU A 668 6.07 14.16 -22.95
CA LEU A 668 6.81 13.84 -24.16
C LEU A 668 6.97 12.32 -24.29
N SER A 669 6.80 11.78 -25.50
CA SER A 669 6.95 10.33 -25.77
C SER A 669 8.27 9.78 -25.24
N SER A 670 9.38 10.51 -25.45
CA SER A 670 10.71 10.18 -24.95
C SER A 670 10.80 10.11 -23.42
N PHE A 671 10.05 10.93 -22.69
CA PHE A 671 9.99 10.87 -21.23
C PHE A 671 9.17 9.67 -20.74
N CYS A 672 8.07 9.35 -21.42
CA CYS A 672 7.34 8.11 -21.15
C CYS A 672 8.20 6.86 -21.41
N ASP A 673 9.05 6.88 -22.45
CA ASP A 673 10.02 5.82 -22.71
C ASP A 673 11.14 5.74 -21.67
N GLU A 674 11.57 6.88 -21.12
CA GLU A 674 12.53 6.94 -20.01
C GLU A 674 11.95 6.33 -18.72
N ILE A 675 10.73 6.73 -18.32
CA ILE A 675 10.01 6.13 -17.19
C ILE A 675 9.82 4.62 -17.40
N ARG A 676 9.33 4.21 -18.58
CA ARG A 676 9.18 2.81 -18.98
C ARG A 676 10.50 2.04 -18.82
N SER A 677 11.61 2.61 -19.27
CA SER A 677 12.94 2.00 -19.15
C SER A 677 13.34 1.82 -17.68
N MET A 678 13.20 2.86 -16.84
CA MET A 678 13.49 2.80 -15.40
C MET A 678 12.69 1.70 -14.69
N VAL A 679 11.38 1.61 -14.96
CA VAL A 679 10.50 0.60 -14.36
C VAL A 679 10.84 -0.80 -14.89
N SER A 680 11.12 -0.95 -16.19
CA SER A 680 11.48 -2.24 -16.77
C SER A 680 12.84 -2.76 -16.26
N GLN A 681 13.81 -1.88 -16.03
CA GLN A 681 15.09 -2.24 -15.41
C GLN A 681 14.91 -2.69 -13.95
N PHE A 682 13.98 -2.08 -13.19
CA PHE A 682 13.63 -2.54 -11.84
C PHE A 682 12.89 -3.89 -11.84
N TRP A 683 11.98 -4.10 -12.80
CA TRP A 683 11.30 -5.39 -12.96
C TRP A 683 12.30 -6.53 -13.22
N TRP A 684 13.20 -6.37 -14.18
CA TRP A 684 14.12 -7.44 -14.58
C TRP A 684 15.37 -7.55 -13.68
N GLY A 685 16.06 -6.44 -13.36
CA GLY A 685 17.39 -6.43 -12.71
C GLY A 685 17.39 -6.61 -11.19
N GLN A 686 18.40 -7.29 -10.63
CA GLN A 686 18.45 -7.65 -9.19
C GLN A 686 19.42 -6.83 -8.34
N LYS A 687 20.53 -6.32 -8.89
CA LYS A 687 21.52 -5.47 -8.20
C LYS A 687 21.68 -4.12 -8.93
N GLN A 688 22.38 -3.16 -8.34
CA GLN A 688 22.81 -1.94 -9.07
C GLN A 688 23.88 -2.28 -10.13
N GLY A 689 23.96 -1.49 -11.19
CA GLY A 689 25.00 -1.57 -12.23
C GLY A 689 24.74 -2.55 -13.40
N GLU A 690 24.08 -3.68 -13.16
CA GLU A 690 23.97 -4.74 -14.18
C GLU A 690 22.95 -4.44 -15.30
N ARG A 691 23.40 -4.36 -16.56
CA ARG A 691 22.53 -4.57 -17.74
C ARG A 691 22.13 -6.06 -17.77
N ARG A 692 20.82 -6.36 -17.83
CA ARG A 692 20.30 -7.74 -17.93
C ARG A 692 19.21 -7.88 -18.98
N VAL A 693 19.02 -9.12 -19.42
CA VAL A 693 18.08 -9.55 -20.45
C VAL A 693 16.63 -9.20 -20.08
N HIS A 694 15.93 -8.54 -21.02
CA HIS A 694 14.49 -8.30 -20.94
C HIS A 694 13.73 -9.49 -21.57
N TRP A 695 13.28 -10.43 -20.73
CA TRP A 695 12.72 -11.70 -21.22
C TRP A 695 11.43 -11.53 -22.02
N VAL A 696 10.52 -10.68 -21.55
CA VAL A 696 9.25 -10.37 -22.23
C VAL A 696 9.22 -8.90 -22.62
N ALA A 697 8.74 -8.61 -23.84
CA ALA A 697 8.57 -7.25 -24.34
C ALA A 697 7.62 -6.43 -23.45
N TRP A 698 7.93 -5.15 -23.23
CA TRP A 698 7.13 -4.31 -22.32
C TRP A 698 5.65 -4.22 -22.73
N ARG A 699 5.38 -4.11 -24.04
CA ARG A 699 4.01 -4.14 -24.58
C ARG A 699 3.25 -5.41 -24.19
N LYS A 700 3.83 -6.60 -24.31
CA LYS A 700 3.18 -7.86 -23.89
C LYS A 700 2.93 -7.92 -22.37
N MET A 701 3.79 -7.29 -21.55
CA MET A 701 3.53 -7.15 -20.10
C MET A 701 2.40 -6.14 -19.77
N CYS A 702 2.03 -5.27 -20.71
CA CYS A 702 0.94 -4.30 -20.56
C CYS A 702 -0.46 -4.85 -20.88
N LEU A 703 -0.55 -6.02 -21.52
CA LEU A 703 -1.79 -6.77 -21.67
C LEU A 703 -2.42 -7.09 -20.30
N SER A 704 -3.73 -7.34 -20.26
CA SER A 704 -4.39 -7.77 -19.03
C SER A 704 -3.87 -9.15 -18.59
N LYS A 705 -4.14 -9.55 -17.34
CA LYS A 705 -3.77 -10.88 -16.87
C LYS A 705 -4.48 -11.99 -17.67
N GLU A 706 -5.72 -11.76 -18.08
CA GLU A 706 -6.53 -12.66 -18.92
C GLU A 706 -6.00 -12.76 -20.36
N ASP A 707 -5.36 -11.71 -20.86
CA ASP A 707 -4.73 -11.66 -22.19
C ASP A 707 -3.24 -12.09 -22.13
N GLY A 708 -2.81 -12.71 -21.03
CA GLY A 708 -1.44 -13.19 -20.83
C GLY A 708 -0.38 -12.15 -20.51
N GLY A 709 -0.77 -10.92 -20.15
CA GLY A 709 0.14 -9.90 -19.63
C GLY A 709 0.25 -9.87 -18.11
N LEU A 710 0.85 -8.81 -17.58
CA LEU A 710 0.90 -8.54 -16.13
C LEU A 710 -0.03 -7.38 -15.73
N GLY A 711 -0.72 -6.72 -16.66
CA GLY A 711 -1.51 -5.53 -16.39
C GLY A 711 -0.67 -4.32 -15.99
N PHE A 712 0.56 -4.20 -16.52
CA PHE A 712 1.32 -2.95 -16.43
C PHE A 712 0.75 -1.89 -17.39
N ARG A 713 1.00 -0.61 -17.12
CA ARG A 713 0.50 0.48 -17.97
C ARG A 713 1.55 0.93 -18.99
N ASP A 714 1.13 1.13 -20.24
CA ASP A 714 1.86 1.98 -21.17
C ASP A 714 1.65 3.45 -20.76
N PHE A 715 2.73 4.14 -20.44
CA PHE A 715 2.68 5.50 -19.91
C PHE A 715 2.17 6.54 -20.93
N LYS A 716 2.29 6.29 -22.24
CA LYS A 716 1.79 7.19 -23.29
C LYS A 716 0.28 7.05 -23.41
N LEU A 717 -0.22 5.83 -23.57
CA LEU A 717 -1.65 5.55 -23.68
C LEU A 717 -2.41 5.86 -22.38
N PHE A 718 -1.78 5.65 -21.22
CA PHE A 718 -2.35 6.02 -19.93
C PHE A 718 -2.44 7.55 -19.75
N ASN A 719 -1.43 8.31 -20.16
CA ASN A 719 -1.48 9.78 -20.16
C ASN A 719 -2.59 10.30 -21.09
N TRP A 720 -2.75 9.74 -22.29
CA TRP A 720 -3.88 10.05 -23.17
C TRP A 720 -5.24 9.75 -22.53
N SER A 721 -5.36 8.61 -21.85
CA SER A 721 -6.61 8.20 -21.20
C SER A 721 -6.99 9.11 -20.01
N LEU A 722 -6.00 9.68 -19.33
CA LEU A 722 -6.19 10.68 -18.26
C LEU A 722 -6.60 12.05 -18.82
N LEU A 723 -5.94 12.52 -19.88
CA LEU A 723 -6.33 13.77 -20.56
C LEU A 723 -7.70 13.65 -21.21
N GLY A 724 -8.04 12.47 -21.74
CA GLY A 724 -9.38 12.14 -22.22
C GLY A 724 -10.46 12.25 -21.14
N LYS A 725 -10.14 11.94 -19.87
CA LYS A 725 -11.08 12.17 -18.74
C LYS A 725 -11.34 13.65 -18.50
N GLN A 726 -10.32 14.51 -18.61
CA GLN A 726 -10.53 15.95 -18.48
C GLN A 726 -11.30 16.51 -19.68
N ALA A 727 -10.96 16.10 -20.90
CA ALA A 727 -11.70 16.44 -22.11
C ALA A 727 -13.18 16.02 -22.02
N TRP A 728 -13.48 14.85 -21.45
CA TRP A 728 -14.85 14.40 -21.15
C TRP A 728 -15.56 15.33 -20.17
N ARG A 729 -14.91 15.68 -19.05
CA ARG A 729 -15.48 16.60 -18.04
C ARG A 729 -15.78 17.99 -18.60
N LEU A 730 -15.01 18.50 -19.55
CA LEU A 730 -15.31 19.76 -20.26
C LEU A 730 -16.57 19.68 -21.15
N MET A 731 -17.06 18.48 -21.47
CA MET A 731 -18.29 18.27 -22.22
C MET A 731 -19.50 18.02 -21.30
N THR A 732 -19.31 17.26 -20.21
CA THR A 732 -20.39 16.85 -19.30
C THR A 732 -20.63 17.80 -18.13
N ASN A 733 -19.59 18.40 -17.56
CA ASN A 733 -19.70 19.26 -16.38
C ASN A 733 -19.76 20.73 -16.80
N ARG A 734 -20.79 21.05 -17.60
CA ARG A 734 -21.09 22.42 -18.07
C ARG A 734 -21.28 23.33 -16.84
N GLY A 735 -20.73 24.55 -16.91
CA GLY A 735 -20.83 25.52 -15.81
C GLY A 735 -19.77 25.38 -14.71
N SER A 736 -18.91 24.37 -14.73
CA SER A 736 -17.73 24.33 -13.84
C SER A 736 -16.75 25.47 -14.15
N LEU A 737 -16.09 26.06 -13.15
CA LEU A 737 -15.14 27.18 -13.34
C LEU A 737 -14.09 26.88 -14.43
N LEU A 738 -13.58 25.65 -14.47
CA LEU A 738 -12.62 25.20 -15.48
C LEU A 738 -13.22 25.24 -16.90
N GLU A 739 -14.47 24.77 -17.07
CA GLU A 739 -15.17 24.83 -18.36
C GLU A 739 -15.45 26.27 -18.76
N GLN A 740 -15.94 27.11 -17.83
CA GLN A 740 -16.18 28.54 -18.09
C GLN A 740 -14.91 29.27 -18.56
N VAL A 741 -13.79 29.11 -17.84
CA VAL A 741 -12.50 29.75 -18.17
C VAL A 741 -11.95 29.26 -19.51
N LEU A 742 -12.03 27.96 -19.80
CA LEU A 742 -11.56 27.42 -21.08
C LEU A 742 -12.48 27.77 -22.25
N ARG A 743 -13.80 27.79 -22.04
CA ARG A 743 -14.79 28.21 -23.03
C ARG A 743 -14.59 29.67 -23.43
N ALA A 744 -14.56 30.57 -22.45
CA ALA A 744 -14.35 32.00 -22.67
C ALA A 744 -13.04 32.29 -23.44
N ARG A 745 -11.99 31.48 -23.21
CA ARG A 745 -10.68 31.67 -23.84
C ARG A 745 -10.51 31.02 -25.22
N TYR A 746 -11.04 29.82 -25.43
CA TYR A 746 -10.68 28.97 -26.57
C TYR A 746 -11.85 28.53 -27.46
N TYR A 747 -13.10 28.63 -26.98
CA TYR A 747 -14.29 28.26 -27.74
C TYR A 747 -15.53 29.09 -27.36
N PRO A 748 -15.45 30.44 -27.42
CA PRO A 748 -16.62 31.28 -27.21
C PRO A 748 -17.68 30.97 -28.29
N GLY A 749 -18.92 30.72 -27.88
CA GLY A 749 -20.03 30.42 -28.80
C GLY A 749 -20.01 29.05 -29.48
N SER A 750 -19.14 28.11 -29.07
CA SER A 750 -19.11 26.74 -29.60
C SER A 750 -18.86 25.71 -28.49
N CYS A 751 -18.86 24.41 -28.83
CA CYS A 751 -18.59 23.34 -27.86
C CYS A 751 -17.12 22.91 -27.83
N PHE A 752 -16.69 22.25 -26.74
CA PHE A 752 -15.32 21.74 -26.60
C PHE A 752 -14.87 20.89 -27.80
N LEU A 753 -15.75 20.05 -28.38
CA LEU A 753 -15.39 19.21 -29.54
C LEU A 753 -15.05 20.00 -30.81
N GLU A 754 -15.66 21.16 -31.00
CA GLU A 754 -15.48 22.03 -32.17
C GLU A 754 -14.31 23.01 -31.99
N ALA A 755 -13.97 23.35 -30.74
CA ALA A 755 -12.87 24.26 -30.39
C ALA A 755 -11.58 24.11 -31.23
N GLU A 756 -11.03 25.20 -31.72
CA GLU A 756 -9.75 25.17 -32.44
C GLU A 756 -8.53 25.20 -31.49
N ARG A 757 -7.35 24.91 -32.04
CA ARG A 757 -6.11 24.94 -31.25
C ARG A 757 -5.67 26.38 -30.92
N GLY A 758 -6.03 27.36 -31.75
CA GLY A 758 -5.57 28.74 -31.67
C GLY A 758 -4.07 28.92 -32.03
N SER A 759 -3.66 30.19 -32.10
CA SER A 759 -2.30 30.61 -32.50
C SER A 759 -1.29 30.57 -31.35
N SER A 760 -1.66 31.04 -30.15
CA SER A 760 -0.81 31.05 -28.94
C SER A 760 -1.45 30.30 -27.74
N PRO A 761 -1.68 28.99 -27.85
CA PRO A 761 -2.29 28.20 -26.78
C PRO A 761 -1.32 27.82 -25.65
N SER A 762 -1.86 27.70 -24.45
CA SER A 762 -1.15 27.15 -23.30
C SER A 762 -0.65 25.71 -23.58
N TYR A 763 0.23 25.21 -22.71
CA TYR A 763 0.71 23.83 -22.82
C TYR A 763 -0.37 22.82 -22.40
N THR A 764 -1.17 23.18 -21.40
CA THR A 764 -2.34 22.44 -20.88
C THR A 764 -3.43 22.34 -21.95
N TRP A 765 -3.84 23.46 -22.57
CA TRP A 765 -4.84 23.47 -23.63
C TRP A 765 -4.43 22.61 -24.83
N ARG A 766 -3.17 22.66 -25.27
CA ARG A 766 -2.68 21.77 -26.34
C ARG A 766 -2.85 20.29 -26.00
N GLY A 767 -2.56 19.89 -24.76
CA GLY A 767 -2.78 18.51 -24.30
C GLY A 767 -4.26 18.10 -24.30
N LEU A 768 -5.15 18.98 -23.83
CA LEU A 768 -6.60 18.75 -23.77
C LEU A 768 -7.24 18.75 -25.17
N TRP A 769 -6.92 19.74 -26.00
CA TRP A 769 -7.38 19.85 -27.39
C TRP A 769 -6.97 18.63 -28.22
N GLU A 770 -5.73 18.17 -28.07
CA GLU A 770 -5.31 16.93 -28.73
C GLU A 770 -6.05 15.71 -28.16
N ALA A 771 -6.48 15.68 -26.89
CA ALA A 771 -7.19 14.52 -26.32
C ALA A 771 -8.61 14.28 -26.87
N LYS A 772 -9.14 15.18 -27.71
CA LYS A 772 -10.43 15.03 -28.42
C LYS A 772 -10.58 13.69 -29.15
N TRP A 773 -9.50 13.17 -29.75
CA TRP A 773 -9.57 11.89 -30.49
C TRP A 773 -9.80 10.68 -29.57
N VAL A 774 -9.39 10.78 -28.29
CA VAL A 774 -9.63 9.74 -27.27
C VAL A 774 -11.12 9.71 -26.93
N VAL A 775 -11.71 10.89 -26.68
CA VAL A 775 -13.15 11.02 -26.40
C VAL A 775 -13.98 10.55 -27.60
N ARG A 776 -13.66 11.01 -28.81
CA ARG A 776 -14.34 10.57 -30.05
C ARG A 776 -14.29 9.06 -30.31
N ARG A 777 -13.40 8.32 -29.64
CA ARG A 777 -13.28 6.86 -29.80
C ARG A 777 -14.32 6.06 -29.01
N GLY A 778 -14.83 6.59 -27.89
CA GLY A 778 -15.83 5.93 -27.05
C GLY A 778 -17.10 6.73 -26.77
N MET A 779 -17.17 8.00 -27.21
CA MET A 779 -18.38 8.81 -27.09
C MET A 779 -19.48 8.31 -28.04
N ARG A 780 -20.71 8.33 -27.55
CA ARG A 780 -21.96 8.22 -28.32
C ARG A 780 -22.97 9.21 -27.74
N TRP A 781 -23.80 9.83 -28.55
CA TRP A 781 -24.95 10.59 -28.09
C TRP A 781 -26.10 9.64 -27.73
N ARG A 782 -26.70 9.85 -26.56
CA ARG A 782 -28.05 9.43 -26.22
C ARG A 782 -28.98 10.53 -26.72
N VAL A 783 -29.87 10.17 -27.64
CA VAL A 783 -30.94 11.04 -28.13
C VAL A 783 -31.97 11.21 -27.01
N GLY A 784 -32.34 12.45 -26.75
CA GLY A 784 -33.53 12.86 -25.98
C GLY A 784 -34.41 13.69 -26.91
N ASN A 785 -34.44 15.01 -26.74
CA ASN A 785 -35.13 15.93 -27.63
C ASN A 785 -34.52 16.04 -29.06
N GLY A 786 -33.29 15.57 -29.28
CA GLY A 786 -32.63 15.52 -30.59
C GLY A 786 -32.09 16.85 -31.12
N GLU A 787 -32.21 17.96 -30.38
CA GLU A 787 -31.79 19.30 -30.81
C GLU A 787 -30.26 19.44 -30.93
N SER A 788 -29.49 18.70 -30.12
CA SER A 788 -28.02 18.76 -30.09
C SER A 788 -27.36 17.75 -31.04
N VAL A 789 -28.07 16.71 -31.48
CA VAL A 789 -27.51 15.59 -32.26
C VAL A 789 -27.51 15.89 -33.76
N LYS A 790 -26.32 16.03 -34.36
CA LYS A 790 -26.18 16.20 -35.82
C LYS A 790 -26.31 14.83 -36.50
N VAL A 791 -27.54 14.39 -36.76
CA VAL A 791 -27.97 13.04 -37.23
C VAL A 791 -26.99 12.29 -38.17
N TRP A 792 -26.39 12.93 -39.18
CA TRP A 792 -25.41 12.28 -40.09
C TRP A 792 -23.93 12.38 -39.66
N LYS A 793 -23.58 13.32 -38.76
CA LYS A 793 -22.20 13.64 -38.35
C LYS A 793 -21.84 13.08 -36.98
N ASP A 794 -22.79 12.98 -36.08
CA ASP A 794 -22.57 12.58 -34.70
C ASP A 794 -22.77 11.07 -34.49
N PRO A 795 -21.98 10.42 -33.62
CA PRO A 795 -22.17 9.01 -33.30
C PRO A 795 -23.33 8.87 -32.31
N TRP A 796 -24.48 8.35 -32.72
CA TRP A 796 -25.66 8.15 -31.84
C TRP A 796 -26.25 6.73 -31.90
N ILE A 797 -26.05 6.02 -33.03
CA ILE A 797 -26.57 4.66 -33.23
C ILE A 797 -25.75 3.66 -32.40
N PRO A 798 -26.36 2.92 -31.45
CA PRO A 798 -25.66 1.89 -30.67
C PRO A 798 -25.29 0.67 -31.52
N GLY A 799 -24.29 -0.09 -31.09
CA GLY A 799 -23.96 -1.41 -31.65
C GLY A 799 -23.32 -1.44 -33.06
N THR A 800 -23.38 -0.35 -33.82
CA THR A 800 -22.77 -0.26 -35.16
C THR A 800 -21.32 0.23 -35.11
N GLN A 801 -20.45 -0.27 -36.01
CA GLN A 801 -19.03 0.09 -36.02
C GLN A 801 -18.77 1.58 -36.33
N SER A 802 -19.63 2.21 -37.14
CA SER A 802 -19.59 3.64 -37.46
C SER A 802 -20.26 4.52 -36.39
N ARG A 803 -21.23 3.96 -35.65
CA ARG A 803 -22.19 4.66 -34.77
C ARG A 803 -23.03 5.73 -35.46
N ARG A 804 -23.00 5.76 -36.79
CA ARG A 804 -23.50 6.83 -37.66
C ARG A 804 -24.23 6.23 -38.84
N ILE A 805 -25.23 6.97 -39.33
CA ILE A 805 -25.86 6.69 -40.62
C ILE A 805 -24.77 6.66 -41.71
N ILE A 806 -24.68 5.55 -42.43
CA ILE A 806 -23.74 5.34 -43.54
C ILE A 806 -24.41 5.64 -44.89
N SER A 807 -25.75 5.64 -44.94
CA SER A 807 -26.50 5.98 -46.15
C SER A 807 -26.38 7.47 -46.53
N PRO A 808 -26.32 7.80 -47.83
CA PRO A 808 -26.30 9.18 -48.30
C PRO A 808 -27.52 9.97 -47.81
N ARG A 809 -27.34 11.25 -47.48
CA ARG A 809 -28.46 12.14 -47.14
C ARG A 809 -29.27 12.44 -48.41
N GLY A 810 -30.51 11.97 -48.46
CA GLY A 810 -31.46 12.31 -49.52
C GLY A 810 -31.70 13.83 -49.59
N LYS A 811 -31.87 14.38 -50.80
CA LYS A 811 -32.26 15.78 -50.96
C LYS A 811 -33.68 15.99 -50.45
N GLY A 812 -33.88 16.96 -49.55
CA GLY A 812 -35.22 17.44 -49.17
C GLY A 812 -35.89 16.77 -47.97
N ALA A 813 -35.23 15.87 -47.26
CA ALA A 813 -35.79 15.26 -46.05
C ALA A 813 -35.28 15.94 -44.77
N GLU A 814 -36.17 16.68 -44.12
CA GLU A 814 -36.06 17.04 -42.71
C GLU A 814 -36.63 15.89 -41.87
N TYR A 815 -35.91 15.51 -40.82
CA TYR A 815 -36.32 14.46 -39.89
C TYR A 815 -36.29 15.08 -38.50
N THR A 816 -37.47 15.30 -37.93
CA THR A 816 -37.67 15.64 -36.52
C THR A 816 -37.88 14.35 -35.74
N PHE A 817 -37.26 14.24 -34.56
CA PHE A 817 -37.61 13.20 -33.60
C PHE A 817 -38.93 13.59 -32.93
N GLU A 818 -39.86 12.64 -32.75
CA GLU A 818 -40.97 12.84 -31.81
C GLU A 818 -40.39 12.86 -30.39
N CYS A 819 -40.77 13.88 -29.63
CA CYS A 819 -39.92 14.38 -28.54
C CYS A 819 -40.19 13.67 -27.21
N ALA A 820 -39.13 13.23 -26.54
CA ALA A 820 -39.15 13.00 -25.10
C ALA A 820 -38.63 14.27 -24.39
N ASP A 821 -39.19 14.62 -23.23
CA ASP A 821 -38.84 15.85 -22.47
C ASP A 821 -37.39 15.90 -21.95
N ALA A 822 -36.59 14.85 -22.16
CA ALA A 822 -35.21 14.75 -21.71
C ALA A 822 -34.22 15.42 -22.69
N GLU A 823 -33.25 16.17 -22.18
CA GLU A 823 -32.15 16.72 -22.99
C GLU A 823 -31.24 15.62 -23.60
N ASP A 824 -30.69 15.89 -24.79
CA ASP A 824 -29.61 15.10 -25.40
C ASP A 824 -28.36 14.99 -24.50
N ARG A 825 -27.89 13.76 -24.23
CA ARG A 825 -26.72 13.51 -23.35
C ARG A 825 -25.60 12.77 -24.08
N VAL A 826 -24.34 13.10 -23.77
CA VAL A 826 -23.18 12.32 -24.26
C VAL A 826 -22.89 11.17 -23.30
N CYS A 827 -22.86 9.93 -23.80
CA CYS A 827 -22.56 8.71 -23.06
C CYS A 827 -21.25 8.06 -23.53
N TRP A 828 -20.58 7.36 -22.63
CA TRP A 828 -19.35 6.62 -22.88
C TRP A 828 -19.67 5.14 -23.08
N GLU A 829 -19.80 4.72 -24.35
CA GLU A 829 -20.30 3.39 -24.74
C GLU A 829 -19.39 2.22 -24.27
N LEU A 830 -18.15 2.52 -23.87
CA LEU A 830 -17.20 1.50 -23.41
C LEU A 830 -17.35 1.12 -21.92
N GLU A 831 -18.35 1.65 -21.22
CA GLU A 831 -18.76 1.24 -19.85
C GLU A 831 -20.29 1.12 -19.78
N SER A 832 -20.78 0.16 -18.98
CA SER A 832 -22.21 -0.15 -18.86
C SER A 832 -23.05 0.90 -18.11
N ASP A 833 -22.41 1.86 -17.44
CA ASP A 833 -23.07 3.01 -16.79
C ASP A 833 -23.09 4.26 -17.69
N GLY A 834 -22.44 4.21 -18.86
CA GLY A 834 -22.27 5.33 -19.78
C GLY A 834 -21.32 6.42 -19.28
N LYS A 835 -20.55 6.20 -18.19
CA LYS A 835 -19.64 7.19 -17.60
C LYS A 835 -18.20 6.94 -18.06
N TYR A 836 -17.45 8.02 -18.35
CA TYR A 836 -16.06 7.88 -18.79
C TYR A 836 -15.16 7.29 -17.71
N SER A 837 -14.55 6.15 -18.02
CA SER A 837 -13.48 5.56 -17.21
C SER A 837 -12.14 5.55 -17.94
N VAL A 838 -11.08 5.86 -17.20
CA VAL A 838 -9.69 5.79 -17.68
C VAL A 838 -9.31 4.34 -18.04
N ARG A 839 -9.98 3.34 -17.45
CA ARG A 839 -9.73 1.90 -17.67
C ARG A 839 -10.22 1.46 -19.05
N SER A 840 -11.45 1.76 -19.42
CA SER A 840 -12.01 1.42 -20.74
C SER A 840 -11.35 2.23 -21.85
N ALA A 841 -11.13 3.53 -21.64
CA ALA A 841 -10.35 4.36 -22.57
C ALA A 841 -8.97 3.76 -22.85
N TYR A 842 -8.20 3.45 -21.80
CA TYR A 842 -6.90 2.81 -21.95
C TYR A 842 -6.99 1.45 -22.65
N ARG A 843 -7.99 0.63 -22.33
CA ARG A 843 -8.19 -0.70 -22.93
C ARG A 843 -8.44 -0.59 -24.44
N ALA A 844 -9.32 0.30 -24.87
CA ALA A 844 -9.58 0.55 -26.29
C ALA A 844 -8.31 1.04 -27.00
N LEU A 845 -7.67 2.10 -26.48
CA LEU A 845 -6.42 2.63 -27.05
C LEU A 845 -5.34 1.54 -27.19
N PHE A 846 -5.20 0.67 -26.19
CA PHE A 846 -4.20 -0.40 -26.19
C PHE A 846 -4.57 -1.52 -27.18
N MET A 847 -5.83 -1.97 -27.19
CA MET A 847 -6.29 -3.05 -28.08
C MET A 847 -6.23 -2.67 -29.55
N ASP A 848 -6.48 -1.41 -29.89
CA ASP A 848 -6.36 -0.93 -31.26
C ASP A 848 -4.92 -0.79 -31.75
N ASP A 849 -4.00 -0.35 -30.88
CA ASP A 849 -2.56 -0.34 -31.17
C ASP A 849 -2.00 -1.79 -31.26
N TRP A 850 -2.58 -2.72 -30.49
CA TRP A 850 -2.23 -4.15 -30.52
C TRP A 850 -2.71 -4.86 -31.80
N ARG A 851 -4.00 -4.72 -32.15
CA ARG A 851 -4.61 -5.33 -33.35
C ARG A 851 -3.97 -4.87 -34.67
N ARG A 852 -3.36 -3.68 -34.69
CA ARG A 852 -2.60 -3.16 -35.84
C ARG A 852 -1.21 -3.78 -36.01
N MET A 853 -0.72 -4.50 -35.01
CA MET A 853 0.65 -5.04 -34.99
C MET A 853 0.73 -6.57 -35.02
N GLU A 854 -0.30 -7.28 -34.54
CA GLU A 854 -0.36 -8.75 -34.66
C GLU A 854 -1.23 -9.19 -35.85
N VAL A 855 -0.58 -9.76 -36.86
CA VAL A 855 -1.19 -10.68 -37.81
C VAL A 855 -0.82 -12.09 -37.36
N SER A 856 -1.81 -12.93 -37.07
CA SER A 856 -1.66 -14.35 -36.70
C SER A 856 -0.82 -14.67 -35.44
N SER A 857 -1.49 -14.83 -34.30
CA SER A 857 -1.25 -16.02 -33.45
C SER A 857 -2.49 -16.38 -32.63
N SER A 858 -2.77 -17.68 -32.51
CA SER A 858 -3.88 -18.22 -31.71
C SER A 858 -3.57 -18.07 -30.22
N ASN A 859 -4.17 -17.07 -29.58
CA ASN A 859 -3.87 -16.70 -28.20
C ASN A 859 -4.75 -17.52 -27.22
N PRO A 860 -4.20 -18.38 -26.34
CA PRO A 860 -4.99 -19.23 -25.44
C PRO A 860 -5.55 -18.42 -24.25
N SER A 861 -6.59 -17.63 -24.52
CA SER A 861 -7.22 -16.76 -23.51
C SER A 861 -7.93 -17.53 -22.36
N SER A 862 -8.29 -18.80 -22.58
CA SER A 862 -8.79 -19.72 -21.56
C SER A 862 -7.74 -20.02 -20.50
N LEU A 863 -6.55 -20.47 -20.93
CA LEU A 863 -5.45 -20.89 -20.07
C LEU A 863 -5.02 -19.80 -19.09
N TRP A 864 -4.91 -18.56 -19.57
CA TRP A 864 -4.54 -17.43 -18.71
C TRP A 864 -5.58 -17.17 -17.63
N LYS A 865 -6.88 -17.22 -17.96
CA LYS A 865 -7.96 -17.09 -16.97
C LYS A 865 -7.90 -18.19 -15.91
N GLN A 866 -7.59 -19.43 -16.31
CA GLN A 866 -7.43 -20.56 -15.39
C GLN A 866 -6.22 -20.39 -14.46
N ILE A 867 -5.02 -20.11 -15.01
CA ILE A 867 -3.78 -19.90 -14.22
C ILE A 867 -3.95 -18.81 -13.16
N TRP A 868 -4.61 -17.69 -13.49
CA TRP A 868 -4.79 -16.61 -12.51
C TRP A 868 -5.88 -16.89 -11.47
N LYS A 869 -6.83 -17.81 -11.74
CA LYS A 869 -7.87 -18.25 -10.79
C LYS A 869 -7.37 -19.18 -9.68
N LEU A 870 -6.41 -20.09 -9.96
CA LEU A 870 -5.85 -21.07 -9.01
C LEU A 870 -5.57 -20.50 -7.61
N ASN A 871 -5.89 -21.20 -6.51
CA ASN A 871 -5.57 -20.76 -5.14
C ASN A 871 -4.11 -21.06 -4.72
N VAL A 872 -3.14 -20.55 -5.49
CA VAL A 872 -1.70 -20.72 -5.22
C VAL A 872 -1.00 -19.39 -4.91
N LEU A 873 0.13 -19.47 -4.19
CA LEU A 873 0.94 -18.30 -3.80
C LEU A 873 1.19 -17.34 -4.99
N PRO A 874 1.17 -16.01 -4.79
CA PRO A 874 1.41 -15.04 -5.88
C PRO A 874 2.74 -15.26 -6.63
N ARG A 875 3.78 -15.75 -5.95
CA ARG A 875 5.07 -16.11 -6.55
C ARG A 875 4.99 -17.31 -7.50
N VAL A 876 4.09 -18.26 -7.24
CA VAL A 876 3.81 -19.44 -8.09
C VAL A 876 3.07 -19.01 -9.36
N LYS A 877 2.05 -18.13 -9.24
CA LYS A 877 1.37 -17.55 -10.42
C LYS A 877 2.34 -16.77 -11.33
N VAL A 878 3.25 -15.98 -10.74
CA VAL A 878 4.29 -15.27 -11.52
C VAL A 878 5.34 -16.22 -12.10
N PHE A 879 5.64 -17.35 -11.45
CA PHE A 879 6.44 -18.42 -12.06
C PHE A 879 5.73 -19.03 -13.27
N ALA A 880 4.45 -19.42 -13.12
CA ALA A 880 3.65 -20.00 -14.20
C ALA A 880 3.57 -19.08 -15.41
N TRP A 881 3.30 -17.80 -15.19
CA TRP A 881 3.33 -16.77 -16.23
C TRP A 881 4.69 -16.69 -16.94
N ARG A 882 5.82 -16.75 -16.21
CA ARG A 882 7.15 -16.74 -16.82
C ARG A 882 7.47 -18.03 -17.58
N ALA A 883 6.96 -19.18 -17.13
CA ALA A 883 7.18 -20.46 -17.78
C ALA A 883 6.47 -20.48 -19.15
N CYS A 884 5.19 -20.12 -19.19
CA CYS A 884 4.39 -20.03 -20.42
C CYS A 884 4.91 -19.02 -21.47
N HIS A 885 5.70 -18.01 -21.07
CA HIS A 885 6.33 -17.05 -21.99
C HIS A 885 7.80 -17.37 -22.33
N GLU A 886 8.31 -18.57 -22.00
CA GLU A 886 9.74 -18.94 -22.16
C GLU A 886 10.68 -17.87 -21.53
N ALA A 887 10.26 -17.34 -20.38
CA ALA A 887 10.85 -16.20 -19.67
C ALA A 887 11.53 -16.59 -18.35
N LEU A 888 11.81 -17.88 -18.17
CA LEU A 888 12.72 -18.42 -17.15
C LEU A 888 14.17 -18.43 -17.70
N PRO A 889 15.20 -18.22 -16.85
CA PRO A 889 16.59 -18.20 -17.27
C PRO A 889 17.14 -19.62 -17.47
N THR A 890 16.62 -20.32 -18.47
CA THR A 890 17.17 -21.59 -18.93
C THR A 890 18.34 -21.35 -19.88
N ARG A 891 19.24 -22.32 -20.04
CA ARG A 891 20.41 -22.19 -20.92
C ARG A 891 20.02 -21.99 -22.39
N LYS A 892 19.02 -22.72 -22.92
CA LYS A 892 18.46 -22.47 -24.27
C LYS A 892 17.79 -21.10 -24.42
N GLY A 893 17.26 -20.54 -23.33
CA GLY A 893 16.73 -19.17 -23.29
C GLY A 893 17.82 -18.09 -23.27
N LEU A 894 18.97 -18.42 -22.67
CA LEU A 894 20.16 -17.55 -22.61
C LEU A 894 20.96 -17.57 -23.91
N SER A 895 21.18 -18.74 -24.53
CA SER A 895 21.91 -18.89 -25.80
C SER A 895 21.31 -18.05 -26.94
N LYS A 896 19.97 -17.98 -27.02
CA LYS A 896 19.22 -17.11 -27.95
C LYS A 896 19.45 -15.60 -27.75
N ARG A 897 20.10 -15.17 -26.65
CA ARG A 897 20.12 -13.77 -26.20
C ARG A 897 21.50 -13.28 -25.73
N VAL A 898 22.45 -14.19 -25.55
CA VAL A 898 23.84 -13.93 -25.16
C VAL A 898 24.71 -14.72 -26.15
N ALA A 899 25.44 -14.02 -27.00
CA ALA A 899 26.29 -14.64 -28.02
C ALA A 899 27.34 -15.55 -27.36
N GLY A 900 27.55 -16.74 -27.92
CA GLY A 900 28.51 -17.73 -27.42
C GLY A 900 28.10 -18.46 -26.14
N TYR A 901 26.86 -18.32 -25.67
CA TYR A 901 26.39 -19.00 -24.46
C TYR A 901 25.81 -20.39 -24.78
N ASP A 902 26.29 -21.42 -24.08
CA ASP A 902 25.87 -22.82 -24.25
C ASP A 902 24.39 -23.05 -23.87
N ALA A 903 23.72 -23.92 -24.62
CA ALA A 903 22.33 -24.31 -24.43
C ALA A 903 22.15 -25.61 -23.63
N VAL A 904 23.17 -26.47 -23.55
CA VAL A 904 23.13 -27.80 -22.90
C VAL A 904 22.85 -27.67 -21.39
N CYS A 905 21.92 -28.45 -20.84
CA CYS A 905 21.48 -28.37 -19.46
C CYS A 905 22.61 -28.63 -18.45
N GLY A 906 22.75 -27.73 -17.47
CA GLY A 906 23.73 -27.83 -16.38
C GLY A 906 23.35 -28.82 -15.26
N VAL A 907 22.43 -29.75 -15.51
CA VAL A 907 22.03 -30.81 -14.55
C VAL A 907 22.16 -32.20 -15.19
N CYS A 908 21.63 -32.39 -16.40
CA CYS A 908 21.74 -33.67 -17.10
C CYS A 908 22.97 -33.75 -18.01
N HIS A 909 23.45 -32.61 -18.53
CA HIS A 909 24.53 -32.50 -19.52
C HIS A 909 24.29 -33.24 -20.86
N CYS A 910 23.05 -33.69 -21.14
CA CYS A 910 22.70 -34.45 -22.34
C CYS A 910 21.90 -33.66 -23.38
N GLU A 911 21.06 -32.70 -22.95
CA GLU A 911 20.07 -32.05 -23.82
C GLU A 911 20.03 -30.53 -23.62
N ASP A 912 19.51 -29.83 -24.63
CA ASP A 912 19.21 -28.40 -24.62
C ASP A 912 18.20 -28.01 -23.54
N GLU A 913 18.56 -27.11 -22.62
CA GLU A 913 17.68 -26.72 -21.51
C GLU A 913 16.56 -25.76 -21.95
N SER A 914 15.47 -26.29 -22.48
CA SER A 914 14.18 -25.60 -22.63
C SER A 914 13.47 -25.46 -21.27
N VAL A 915 12.37 -24.70 -21.21
CA VAL A 915 11.54 -24.64 -19.98
C VAL A 915 10.87 -25.98 -19.68
N ILE A 916 10.34 -26.68 -20.70
CA ILE A 916 9.77 -28.01 -20.52
C ILE A 916 10.84 -29.01 -20.06
N HIS A 917 12.05 -28.95 -20.61
CA HIS A 917 13.16 -29.82 -20.15
C HIS A 917 13.49 -29.57 -18.68
N ALA A 918 13.66 -28.30 -18.28
CA ALA A 918 14.02 -27.94 -16.91
C ALA A 918 12.96 -28.29 -15.85
N VAL A 919 11.67 -28.41 -16.23
CA VAL A 919 10.54 -28.65 -15.32
C VAL A 919 9.99 -30.08 -15.41
N ARG A 920 10.18 -30.79 -16.53
CA ARG A 920 9.57 -32.11 -16.80
C ARG A 920 10.59 -33.17 -17.22
N GLU A 921 11.38 -32.92 -18.25
CA GLU A 921 12.11 -33.99 -18.98
C GLU A 921 13.49 -34.30 -18.37
N CYS A 922 14.13 -33.30 -17.74
CA CYS A 922 15.43 -33.44 -17.10
C CYS A 922 15.45 -34.58 -16.05
N LYS A 923 16.57 -35.30 -15.94
CA LYS A 923 16.79 -36.39 -14.97
C LYS A 923 16.35 -36.04 -13.54
N LEU A 924 16.66 -34.84 -13.07
CA LEU A 924 16.23 -34.35 -11.74
C LEU A 924 14.72 -34.13 -11.66
N ALA A 925 14.11 -33.55 -12.71
CA ALA A 925 12.67 -33.32 -12.76
C ALA A 925 11.91 -34.66 -12.75
N ARG A 926 12.29 -35.60 -13.63
CA ARG A 926 11.67 -36.94 -13.69
C ARG A 926 11.72 -37.66 -12.34
N ALA A 927 12.86 -37.62 -11.65
CA ALA A 927 12.98 -38.21 -10.31
C ALA A 927 12.00 -37.60 -9.28
N ILE A 928 11.75 -36.28 -9.32
CA ILE A 928 10.76 -35.61 -8.47
C ILE A 928 9.33 -36.01 -8.86
N TRP A 929 9.05 -36.16 -10.15
CA TRP A 929 7.71 -36.54 -10.65
C TRP A 929 7.35 -38.00 -10.32
N CYS A 930 8.31 -38.94 -10.36
CA CYS A 930 8.11 -40.34 -9.93
C CYS A 930 7.74 -40.46 -8.44
N GLU A 931 8.25 -39.58 -7.58
CA GLU A 931 7.89 -39.52 -6.15
C GLU A 931 6.54 -38.80 -5.88
N SER A 932 5.76 -38.50 -6.93
CA SER A 932 4.52 -37.72 -6.85
C SER A 932 3.32 -38.45 -7.46
N ARG A 933 2.10 -38.13 -7.01
CA ARG A 933 0.85 -38.66 -7.59
C ARG A 933 0.63 -38.32 -9.07
N PHE A 934 1.46 -37.43 -9.63
CA PHE A 934 1.40 -36.95 -11.01
C PHE A 934 2.36 -37.69 -11.96
N GLU A 935 3.04 -38.76 -11.53
CA GLU A 935 3.96 -39.54 -12.38
C GLU A 935 3.32 -39.92 -13.73
N HIS A 936 2.06 -40.35 -13.72
CA HIS A 936 1.31 -40.73 -14.93
C HIS A 936 1.29 -39.63 -16.01
N MET A 937 1.34 -38.35 -15.62
CA MET A 937 1.37 -37.20 -16.54
C MET A 937 2.68 -37.08 -17.32
N LEU A 938 3.74 -37.77 -16.92
CA LEU A 938 4.99 -37.85 -17.70
C LEU A 938 4.78 -38.63 -19.01
N SER A 939 3.83 -39.57 -19.06
CA SER A 939 3.53 -40.39 -20.24
C SER A 939 2.83 -39.62 -21.37
N TRP A 940 2.23 -38.46 -21.06
CA TRP A 940 1.44 -37.70 -22.01
C TRP A 940 2.31 -37.10 -23.11
N GLN A 941 2.03 -37.42 -24.37
CA GLN A 941 2.65 -36.72 -25.49
C GLN A 941 2.17 -35.26 -25.48
N CYS A 942 3.08 -34.32 -25.28
CA CYS A 942 2.81 -32.88 -25.33
C CYS A 942 3.98 -32.18 -26.02
N CYS A 943 3.69 -31.22 -26.90
CA CYS A 943 4.70 -30.52 -27.71
C CYS A 943 5.33 -29.31 -26.99
N SER A 944 4.74 -28.86 -25.87
CA SER A 944 5.21 -27.71 -25.09
C SER A 944 4.72 -27.76 -23.65
N LEU A 945 5.28 -26.91 -22.78
CA LEU A 945 4.79 -26.74 -21.41
C LEU A 945 3.34 -26.23 -21.38
N VAL A 946 2.98 -25.36 -22.33
CA VAL A 946 1.64 -24.75 -22.45
C VAL A 946 0.60 -25.84 -22.77
N ASP A 947 0.92 -26.72 -23.71
CA ASP A 947 0.12 -27.88 -24.10
C ASP A 947 -0.06 -28.88 -22.93
N TRP A 948 1.04 -29.19 -22.22
CA TRP A 948 1.00 -30.04 -21.03
C TRP A 948 0.11 -29.47 -19.91
N TRP A 949 0.12 -28.14 -19.71
CA TRP A 949 -0.71 -27.47 -18.71
C TRP A 949 -2.16 -27.29 -19.14
N ASP A 950 -2.44 -27.04 -20.42
CA ASP A 950 -3.81 -27.00 -20.98
C ASP A 950 -4.49 -28.37 -20.86
N ARG A 951 -3.74 -29.47 -21.06
CA ARG A 951 -4.21 -30.82 -20.73
C ARG A 951 -4.41 -31.01 -19.22
N GLY A 952 -3.48 -30.55 -18.38
CA GLY A 952 -3.64 -30.58 -16.93
C GLY A 952 -4.93 -29.92 -16.44
N PHE A 953 -5.31 -28.77 -17.01
CA PHE A 953 -6.58 -28.07 -16.70
C PHE A 953 -7.85 -28.78 -17.21
N LYS A 954 -7.74 -29.83 -18.03
CA LYS A 954 -8.87 -30.63 -18.52
C LYS A 954 -9.04 -31.94 -17.76
N GLU A 955 -7.93 -32.52 -17.31
CA GLU A 955 -7.88 -33.86 -16.70
C GLU A 955 -7.82 -33.81 -15.16
N LEU A 956 -7.35 -32.70 -14.57
CA LEU A 956 -7.26 -32.52 -13.11
C LEU A 956 -8.38 -31.61 -12.59
N ASP A 957 -8.79 -31.86 -11.35
CA ASP A 957 -9.62 -30.96 -10.57
C ASP A 957 -8.84 -29.70 -10.12
N SER A 958 -9.55 -28.72 -9.54
CA SER A 958 -8.90 -27.48 -9.08
C SER A 958 -7.82 -27.76 -8.02
N GLU A 959 -8.06 -28.71 -7.12
CA GLU A 959 -7.12 -29.03 -6.04
C GLU A 959 -5.85 -29.71 -6.59
N GLY A 960 -6.00 -30.70 -7.46
CA GLY A 960 -4.89 -31.38 -8.14
C GLY A 960 -4.08 -30.42 -8.99
N MET A 961 -4.71 -29.50 -9.71
CA MET A 961 -4.01 -28.52 -10.55
C MET A 961 -3.24 -27.47 -9.73
N GLU A 962 -3.75 -27.06 -8.56
CA GLU A 962 -3.03 -26.18 -7.63
C GLU A 962 -1.76 -26.84 -7.08
N GLU A 963 -1.82 -28.13 -6.72
CA GLU A 963 -0.65 -28.89 -6.27
C GLU A 963 0.34 -29.13 -7.43
N PHE A 964 -0.15 -29.54 -8.61
CA PHE A 964 0.67 -29.78 -9.80
C PHE A 964 1.48 -28.55 -10.23
N ILE A 965 0.85 -27.37 -10.28
CA ILE A 965 1.52 -26.10 -10.61
C ILE A 965 2.49 -25.67 -9.49
N THR A 966 2.19 -25.97 -8.23
CA THR A 966 3.10 -25.71 -7.10
C THR A 966 4.31 -26.65 -7.12
N LEU A 967 4.13 -27.91 -7.54
CA LEU A 967 5.20 -28.87 -7.73
C LEU A 967 6.10 -28.48 -8.92
N CYS A 968 5.54 -28.02 -10.04
CA CYS A 968 6.31 -27.41 -11.15
C CYS A 968 7.24 -26.28 -10.65
N TRP A 969 6.74 -25.43 -9.75
CA TRP A 969 7.54 -24.37 -9.13
C TRP A 969 8.62 -24.91 -8.18
N ALA A 970 8.33 -25.97 -7.43
CA ALA A 970 9.29 -26.64 -6.55
C ALA A 970 10.41 -27.35 -7.33
N VAL A 971 10.10 -28.04 -8.44
CA VAL A 971 11.08 -28.64 -9.36
C VAL A 971 12.02 -27.56 -9.93
N TRP A 972 11.46 -26.43 -10.38
CA TRP A 972 12.26 -25.28 -10.81
C TRP A 972 13.18 -24.76 -9.68
N GLY A 973 12.69 -24.76 -8.43
CA GLY A 973 13.49 -24.48 -7.24
C GLY A 973 14.66 -25.44 -7.04
N ALA A 974 14.40 -26.75 -7.09
CA ALA A 974 15.41 -27.81 -6.98
C ALA A 974 16.48 -27.70 -8.08
N ARG A 975 16.07 -27.49 -9.34
CA ARG A 975 16.99 -27.23 -10.46
C ARG A 975 17.89 -26.01 -10.21
N ASN A 976 17.36 -24.93 -9.64
CA ASN A 976 18.19 -23.75 -9.36
C ASN A 976 19.22 -24.01 -8.26
N LYS A 977 18.91 -24.80 -7.24
CA LYS A 977 19.90 -25.24 -6.24
C LYS A 977 21.01 -26.08 -6.89
N ALA A 978 20.64 -27.05 -7.72
CA ALA A 978 21.62 -27.88 -8.42
C ALA A 978 22.55 -27.05 -9.32
N VAL A 979 22.00 -26.14 -10.14
CA VAL A 979 22.79 -25.34 -11.10
C VAL A 979 23.55 -24.17 -10.47
N MET A 980 23.04 -23.55 -9.41
CA MET A 980 23.60 -22.29 -8.87
C MET A 980 24.33 -22.47 -7.54
N GLU A 981 24.01 -23.53 -6.78
CA GLU A 981 24.57 -23.82 -5.45
C GLU A 981 25.33 -25.16 -5.43
N GLY A 982 25.26 -25.97 -6.50
CA GLY A 982 25.84 -27.31 -6.56
C GLY A 982 25.10 -28.37 -5.71
N LEU A 983 23.92 -28.02 -5.18
CA LEU A 983 23.20 -28.84 -4.21
C LEU A 983 22.10 -29.68 -4.88
N THR A 984 22.24 -31.00 -4.84
CA THR A 984 21.17 -31.95 -5.20
C THR A 984 20.06 -31.90 -4.15
N SER A 985 18.83 -31.67 -4.57
CA SER A 985 17.66 -31.74 -3.69
C SER A 985 17.08 -33.15 -3.70
N ASP A 986 16.78 -33.69 -2.52
CA ASP A 986 16.06 -34.95 -2.37
C ASP A 986 14.68 -34.89 -3.06
N PRO A 987 14.35 -35.81 -3.99
CA PRO A 987 13.07 -35.85 -4.68
C PRO A 987 11.87 -35.88 -3.74
N THR A 988 11.85 -36.82 -2.79
CA THR A 988 10.73 -37.02 -1.86
C THR A 988 10.49 -35.80 -0.97
N SER A 989 11.55 -35.13 -0.50
CA SER A 989 11.46 -33.87 0.25
C SER A 989 10.95 -32.71 -0.60
N THR A 990 11.21 -32.71 -1.91
CA THR A 990 10.73 -31.67 -2.83
C THR A 990 9.23 -31.81 -3.09
N VAL A 991 8.72 -33.04 -3.26
CA VAL A 991 7.27 -33.31 -3.35
C VAL A 991 6.58 -32.90 -2.05
N LYS A 992 7.06 -33.39 -0.90
CA LYS A 992 6.52 -33.04 0.42
C LYS A 992 6.46 -31.52 0.65
N TYR A 993 7.50 -30.79 0.24
CA TYR A 993 7.51 -29.32 0.33
C TYR A 993 6.38 -28.66 -0.49
N ALA A 994 6.11 -29.13 -1.71
CA ALA A 994 5.03 -28.60 -2.54
C ALA A 994 3.66 -28.87 -1.90
N THR A 995 3.40 -30.11 -1.47
CA THR A 995 2.16 -30.51 -0.78
C THR A 995 1.94 -29.74 0.52
N THR A 996 2.98 -29.54 1.33
CA THR A 996 2.89 -28.70 2.55
C THR A 996 2.50 -27.26 2.22
N VAL A 997 3.09 -26.65 1.20
CA VAL A 997 2.74 -25.27 0.79
C VAL A 997 1.28 -25.14 0.33
N CYS A 998 0.74 -26.15 -0.36
CA CYS A 998 -0.68 -26.18 -0.73
C CYS A 998 -1.58 -26.35 0.50
N ASN A 999 -1.22 -27.23 1.44
CA ASN A 999 -2.00 -27.46 2.65
C ASN A 999 -1.98 -26.26 3.63
N GLU A 1000 -0.84 -25.57 3.76
CA GLU A 1000 -0.73 -24.29 4.49
C GLU A 1000 -1.77 -23.27 3.95
N LEU A 1001 -1.82 -23.10 2.63
CA LEU A 1001 -2.76 -22.15 1.97
C LEU A 1001 -4.23 -22.53 2.13
N ARG A 1002 -4.57 -23.81 2.08
CA ARG A 1002 -5.95 -24.29 2.26
C ARG A 1002 -6.45 -23.99 3.68
N GLN A 1003 -5.62 -24.19 4.69
CA GLN A 1003 -5.94 -23.88 6.09
C GLN A 1003 -6.12 -22.37 6.32
N GLU A 1004 -5.35 -21.51 5.64
CA GLU A 1004 -5.55 -20.05 5.67
C GLU A 1004 -6.86 -19.64 4.96
N GLY A 1005 -7.18 -20.24 3.82
CA GLY A 1005 -8.40 -19.95 3.06
C GLY A 1005 -9.71 -20.21 3.83
N VAL A 1006 -9.75 -21.27 4.65
CA VAL A 1006 -10.92 -21.60 5.49
C VAL A 1006 -11.12 -20.56 6.61
N LYS A 1007 -10.06 -19.98 7.16
CA LYS A 1007 -10.18 -18.90 8.17
C LYS A 1007 -10.64 -17.59 7.54
N GLY A 1008 -10.20 -17.28 6.31
CA GLY A 1008 -10.58 -16.08 5.58
C GLY A 1008 -12.07 -15.98 5.22
N SER A 1009 -12.79 -17.11 5.10
CA SER A 1009 -14.22 -17.08 4.73
C SER A 1009 -15.15 -16.63 5.88
N ARG A 1010 -14.79 -16.90 7.14
CA ARG A 1010 -15.58 -16.48 8.32
C ARG A 1010 -15.66 -14.95 8.49
N GLY A 1011 -14.77 -14.19 7.86
CA GLY A 1011 -14.75 -12.72 7.91
C GLY A 1011 -15.70 -11.99 6.95
N SER A 1012 -16.57 -12.70 6.23
CA SER A 1012 -17.59 -12.08 5.35
C SER A 1012 -18.98 -12.70 5.44
N SER A 1013 -19.12 -13.84 6.13
CA SER A 1013 -20.39 -14.32 6.67
C SER A 1013 -20.58 -13.79 8.08
N GLY A 1014 -20.70 -12.46 8.21
CA GLY A 1014 -21.23 -11.89 9.45
C GLY A 1014 -22.64 -12.41 9.65
N GLY A 1015 -22.90 -13.08 10.77
CA GLY A 1015 -24.22 -13.57 11.14
C GLY A 1015 -25.18 -12.43 11.44
N GLY A 1016 -25.67 -11.76 10.40
CA GLY A 1016 -27.02 -11.23 10.47
C GLY A 1016 -27.96 -12.41 10.69
N ALA A 1017 -28.91 -12.27 11.61
CA ALA A 1017 -29.88 -13.32 11.90
C ALA A 1017 -30.49 -13.86 10.60
N GLU A 1018 -30.63 -15.19 10.51
CA GLU A 1018 -31.23 -15.85 9.35
C GLU A 1018 -32.75 -15.60 9.32
N TRP A 1019 -33.14 -14.39 8.94
CA TRP A 1019 -34.44 -14.16 8.35
C TRP A 1019 -34.37 -14.62 6.88
N ALA A 1020 -34.80 -15.86 6.67
CA ALA A 1020 -35.30 -16.28 5.38
C ALA A 1020 -36.53 -15.41 5.07
N VAL A 1021 -36.34 -14.35 4.28
CA VAL A 1021 -37.47 -13.59 3.74
C VAL A 1021 -38.05 -14.42 2.61
N GLU A 1022 -39.00 -15.27 2.98
CA GLU A 1022 -39.94 -15.92 2.07
C GLU A 1022 -40.90 -14.87 1.49
N TRP A 1023 -41.67 -15.26 0.48
CA TRP A 1023 -42.63 -14.33 -0.12
C TRP A 1023 -43.72 -13.97 0.89
N SER A 1024 -44.16 -12.70 0.89
CA SER A 1024 -45.22 -12.23 1.77
C SER A 1024 -46.34 -11.54 1.00
N LYS A 1025 -47.58 -11.73 1.47
CA LYS A 1025 -48.74 -11.03 0.92
C LYS A 1025 -48.66 -9.52 1.15
N PRO A 1026 -49.20 -8.69 0.23
CA PRO A 1026 -49.27 -7.24 0.40
C PRO A 1026 -50.30 -6.82 1.46
N GLU A 1027 -50.34 -5.53 1.77
CA GLU A 1027 -51.36 -4.93 2.65
C GLU A 1027 -52.76 -4.95 2.00
N GLU A 1028 -53.82 -4.80 2.81
CA GLU A 1028 -55.21 -4.81 2.34
C GLU A 1028 -55.46 -3.76 1.23
N GLY A 1029 -56.02 -4.19 0.10
CA GLY A 1029 -56.25 -3.34 -1.08
C GLY A 1029 -54.99 -2.95 -1.86
N TRP A 1030 -53.85 -3.62 -1.67
CA TRP A 1030 -52.65 -3.52 -2.51
C TRP A 1030 -52.44 -4.79 -3.35
N TYR A 1031 -51.88 -4.61 -4.55
CA TYR A 1031 -51.45 -5.73 -5.39
C TYR A 1031 -49.92 -5.86 -5.35
N LYS A 1032 -49.40 -7.09 -5.34
CA LYS A 1032 -47.96 -7.36 -5.45
C LYS A 1032 -47.64 -8.01 -6.79
N VAL A 1033 -46.73 -7.41 -7.55
CA VAL A 1033 -46.22 -7.95 -8.82
C VAL A 1033 -44.78 -8.42 -8.66
N ASN A 1034 -44.54 -9.72 -8.90
CA ASN A 1034 -43.21 -10.31 -8.96
C ASN A 1034 -42.76 -10.38 -10.43
N VAL A 1035 -41.52 -9.96 -10.71
CA VAL A 1035 -40.96 -9.88 -12.09
C VAL A 1035 -39.54 -10.47 -12.19
N ASP A 1036 -39.22 -11.07 -13.34
CA ASP A 1036 -37.89 -11.64 -13.67
C ASP A 1036 -37.60 -11.56 -15.17
N ALA A 1037 -36.32 -11.59 -15.56
CA ALA A 1037 -35.88 -11.68 -16.95
C ALA A 1037 -35.01 -12.93 -17.25
N GLY A 1038 -35.36 -13.62 -18.34
CA GLY A 1038 -34.69 -14.85 -18.77
C GLY A 1038 -33.96 -14.72 -20.11
N LEU A 1039 -32.88 -15.48 -20.28
CA LEU A 1039 -32.17 -15.62 -21.56
C LEU A 1039 -32.65 -16.89 -22.29
N LEU A 1040 -33.38 -16.71 -23.39
CA LEU A 1040 -33.96 -17.79 -24.19
C LEU A 1040 -32.96 -18.28 -25.27
N GLY A 1041 -31.74 -18.61 -24.84
CA GLY A 1041 -30.68 -19.19 -25.67
C GLY A 1041 -30.25 -18.30 -26.85
N GLU A 1042 -30.41 -18.82 -28.08
CA GLU A 1042 -30.11 -18.05 -29.31
C GLU A 1042 -31.24 -17.07 -29.69
N VAL A 1043 -32.47 -17.29 -29.20
CA VAL A 1043 -33.72 -16.71 -29.74
C VAL A 1043 -34.01 -15.28 -29.25
N GLY A 1044 -33.56 -14.92 -28.03
CA GLY A 1044 -33.76 -13.58 -27.47
C GLY A 1044 -33.85 -13.55 -25.95
N SER A 1045 -34.54 -12.55 -25.41
CA SER A 1045 -34.84 -12.38 -23.99
C SER A 1045 -36.34 -12.55 -23.69
N GLY A 1046 -36.65 -13.26 -22.61
CA GLY A 1046 -38.00 -13.41 -22.06
C GLY A 1046 -38.17 -12.57 -20.80
N MET A 1047 -39.39 -12.09 -20.54
CA MET A 1047 -39.78 -11.38 -19.32
C MET A 1047 -41.02 -12.05 -18.74
N GLY A 1048 -41.00 -12.34 -17.45
CA GLY A 1048 -42.11 -12.95 -16.71
C GLY A 1048 -42.64 -12.01 -15.64
N ALA A 1049 -43.96 -11.93 -15.50
CA ALA A 1049 -44.64 -11.17 -14.46
C ALA A 1049 -45.80 -12.00 -13.88
N VAL A 1050 -45.98 -11.98 -12.55
CA VAL A 1050 -47.15 -12.51 -11.86
C VAL A 1050 -47.66 -11.49 -10.85
N ILE A 1051 -48.96 -11.25 -10.85
CA ILE A 1051 -49.64 -10.33 -9.94
C ILE A 1051 -50.47 -11.15 -8.95
N ARG A 1052 -50.32 -10.82 -7.66
CA ARG A 1052 -51.07 -11.39 -6.55
C ARG A 1052 -51.81 -10.30 -5.76
N ASP A 1053 -52.97 -10.65 -5.23
CA ASP A 1053 -53.76 -9.82 -4.33
C ASP A 1053 -53.29 -9.92 -2.86
N ASP A 1054 -54.03 -9.30 -1.95
CA ASP A 1054 -53.85 -9.25 -0.49
C ASP A 1054 -54.30 -10.51 0.26
N GLU A 1055 -55.00 -11.42 -0.41
CA GLU A 1055 -55.21 -12.81 0.03
C GLU A 1055 -54.08 -13.74 -0.43
N GLY A 1056 -53.25 -13.29 -1.39
CA GLY A 1056 -52.16 -14.05 -2.02
C GLY A 1056 -52.59 -14.81 -3.29
N GLY A 1057 -53.87 -14.68 -3.68
CA GLY A 1057 -54.41 -15.25 -4.91
C GLY A 1057 -53.71 -14.71 -6.15
N VAL A 1058 -53.52 -15.56 -7.17
CA VAL A 1058 -52.97 -15.13 -8.46
C VAL A 1058 -54.08 -14.45 -9.26
N VAL A 1059 -53.91 -13.16 -9.52
CA VAL A 1059 -54.89 -12.33 -10.25
C VAL A 1059 -54.63 -12.35 -11.75
N SER A 1060 -53.36 -12.25 -12.14
CA SER A 1060 -52.92 -12.30 -13.53
C SER A 1060 -51.47 -12.78 -13.60
N CYS A 1061 -51.10 -13.49 -14.65
CA CYS A 1061 -49.69 -13.66 -15.00
C CYS A 1061 -49.49 -13.48 -16.50
N ALA A 1062 -48.30 -13.03 -16.88
CA ALA A 1062 -47.97 -12.79 -18.27
C ALA A 1062 -46.49 -13.05 -18.57
N VAL A 1063 -46.22 -13.39 -19.83
CA VAL A 1063 -44.88 -13.55 -20.40
C VAL A 1063 -44.79 -12.78 -21.70
N ARG A 1064 -43.68 -12.05 -21.87
CA ARG A 1064 -43.36 -11.33 -23.11
C ARG A 1064 -42.01 -11.81 -23.64
N GLN A 1065 -41.97 -12.27 -24.89
CA GLN A 1065 -40.74 -12.74 -25.54
C GLN A 1065 -40.33 -11.79 -26.67
N GLY A 1066 -39.10 -11.28 -26.61
CA GLY A 1066 -38.50 -10.43 -27.65
C GLY A 1066 -37.43 -11.17 -28.44
N CYS A 1067 -37.19 -10.75 -29.69
CA CYS A 1067 -36.08 -11.24 -30.52
C CYS A 1067 -34.72 -10.58 -30.19
N GLU A 1068 -34.73 -9.51 -29.38
CA GLU A 1068 -33.53 -8.82 -28.93
C GLU A 1068 -32.91 -9.52 -27.72
N LYS A 1069 -31.58 -9.45 -27.60
CA LYS A 1069 -30.84 -9.87 -26.40
C LYS A 1069 -30.33 -8.63 -25.67
N TRP A 1070 -30.98 -8.29 -24.56
CA TRP A 1070 -30.54 -7.16 -23.73
C TRP A 1070 -29.44 -7.60 -22.75
N ALA A 1071 -28.65 -6.63 -22.28
CA ALA A 1071 -27.77 -6.87 -21.13
C ALA A 1071 -28.61 -7.15 -19.88
N THR A 1072 -28.17 -8.05 -18.99
CA THR A 1072 -28.96 -8.57 -17.85
C THR A 1072 -29.75 -7.47 -17.12
N ASN A 1073 -29.08 -6.44 -16.57
CA ASN A 1073 -29.75 -5.37 -15.83
C ASN A 1073 -30.81 -4.60 -16.65
N VAL A 1074 -30.65 -4.49 -17.98
CA VAL A 1074 -31.63 -3.87 -18.88
C VAL A 1074 -32.83 -4.80 -19.05
N ALA A 1075 -32.61 -6.10 -19.17
CA ALA A 1075 -33.68 -7.09 -19.22
C ALA A 1075 -34.49 -7.09 -17.91
N GLU A 1076 -33.85 -7.07 -16.75
CA GLU A 1076 -34.52 -6.96 -15.44
C GLU A 1076 -35.33 -5.67 -15.30
N ALA A 1077 -34.78 -4.53 -15.74
CA ALA A 1077 -35.52 -3.26 -15.75
C ALA A 1077 -36.71 -3.32 -16.72
N LYS A 1078 -36.58 -3.95 -17.89
CA LYS A 1078 -37.71 -4.13 -18.82
C LYS A 1078 -38.77 -5.09 -18.26
N ALA A 1079 -38.39 -6.09 -17.46
CA ALA A 1079 -39.34 -6.93 -16.73
C ALA A 1079 -40.12 -6.14 -15.67
N VAL A 1080 -39.48 -5.22 -14.95
CA VAL A 1080 -40.16 -4.26 -14.06
C VAL A 1080 -41.17 -3.39 -14.82
N LEU A 1081 -40.76 -2.78 -15.94
CA LEU A 1081 -41.66 -1.96 -16.77
C LEU A 1081 -42.84 -2.78 -17.28
N PHE A 1082 -42.60 -4.01 -17.77
CA PHE A 1082 -43.65 -4.94 -18.21
C PHE A 1082 -44.64 -5.31 -17.09
N GLY A 1083 -44.15 -5.57 -15.87
CA GLY A 1083 -45.02 -5.83 -14.72
C GLY A 1083 -45.90 -4.63 -14.36
N MET A 1084 -45.38 -3.41 -14.51
CA MET A 1084 -46.16 -2.19 -14.30
C MET A 1084 -47.17 -1.92 -15.42
N GLU A 1085 -46.81 -2.11 -16.68
CA GLU A 1085 -47.76 -2.07 -17.80
C GLU A 1085 -48.95 -3.01 -17.56
N LEU A 1086 -48.67 -4.25 -17.10
CA LEU A 1086 -49.69 -5.25 -16.78
C LEU A 1086 -50.61 -4.80 -15.63
N CYS A 1087 -50.07 -4.17 -14.59
CA CYS A 1087 -50.86 -3.62 -13.48
C CYS A 1087 -51.75 -2.45 -13.93
N ALA A 1088 -51.22 -1.57 -14.80
CA ALA A 1088 -51.97 -0.44 -15.36
C ALA A 1088 -53.11 -0.90 -16.27
N GLU A 1089 -52.87 -1.89 -17.14
CA GLU A 1089 -53.92 -2.53 -17.97
C GLU A 1089 -55.08 -3.09 -17.14
N LEU A 1090 -54.80 -3.59 -15.94
CA LEU A 1090 -55.78 -4.17 -15.02
C LEU A 1090 -56.40 -3.13 -14.06
N GLY A 1091 -56.08 -1.83 -14.22
CA GLY A 1091 -56.64 -0.74 -13.42
C GLY A 1091 -56.12 -0.66 -11.98
N MET A 1092 -55.02 -1.35 -11.65
CA MET A 1092 -54.49 -1.40 -10.29
C MET A 1092 -53.78 -0.09 -9.92
N GLN A 1093 -54.16 0.51 -8.78
CA GLN A 1093 -53.71 1.85 -8.39
C GLN A 1093 -52.67 1.88 -7.25
N ARG A 1094 -52.55 0.79 -6.49
CA ARG A 1094 -51.61 0.62 -5.38
C ARG A 1094 -50.83 -0.66 -5.57
N VAL A 1095 -49.54 -0.55 -5.88
CA VAL A 1095 -48.74 -1.69 -6.37
C VAL A 1095 -47.41 -1.82 -5.63
N VAL A 1096 -47.10 -3.02 -5.16
CA VAL A 1096 -45.76 -3.41 -4.69
C VAL A 1096 -45.06 -4.16 -5.82
N VAL A 1097 -44.00 -3.58 -6.37
CA VAL A 1097 -43.22 -4.19 -7.46
C VAL A 1097 -41.97 -4.85 -6.88
N GLU A 1098 -41.82 -6.15 -7.10
CA GLU A 1098 -40.85 -7.00 -6.41
C GLU A 1098 -39.97 -7.78 -7.41
N SER A 1099 -38.64 -7.71 -7.23
CA SER A 1099 -37.65 -8.34 -8.10
C SER A 1099 -36.44 -8.82 -7.29
N ASP A 1100 -35.75 -9.85 -7.75
CA ASP A 1100 -34.47 -10.31 -7.18
C ASP A 1100 -33.24 -9.58 -7.77
N CYS A 1101 -33.44 -8.62 -8.67
CA CYS A 1101 -32.37 -7.72 -9.10
C CYS A 1101 -32.22 -6.52 -8.15
N LEU A 1102 -31.46 -6.71 -7.07
CA LEU A 1102 -31.16 -5.64 -6.09
C LEU A 1102 -30.63 -4.35 -6.74
N GLY A 1103 -29.91 -4.45 -7.86
CA GLY A 1103 -29.40 -3.30 -8.60
C GLY A 1103 -30.48 -2.43 -9.24
N VAL A 1104 -31.57 -3.04 -9.74
CA VAL A 1104 -32.73 -2.34 -10.30
C VAL A 1104 -33.52 -1.65 -9.18
N ILE A 1105 -33.83 -2.40 -8.12
CA ILE A 1105 -34.59 -1.87 -6.96
C ILE A 1105 -33.84 -0.72 -6.28
N GLN A 1106 -32.51 -0.80 -6.14
CA GLN A 1106 -31.70 0.31 -5.61
C GLN A 1106 -31.62 1.53 -6.54
N ALA A 1107 -31.75 1.36 -7.86
CA ALA A 1107 -31.79 2.48 -8.80
C ALA A 1107 -33.12 3.24 -8.68
N LEU A 1108 -34.24 2.50 -8.68
CA LEU A 1108 -35.60 3.03 -8.57
C LEU A 1108 -35.85 3.73 -7.22
N ARG A 1109 -35.47 3.11 -6.09
CA ARG A 1109 -35.61 3.71 -4.75
C ARG A 1109 -34.79 5.00 -4.52
N ARG A 1110 -33.80 5.29 -5.38
CA ARG A 1110 -32.90 6.44 -5.21
C ARG A 1110 -33.19 7.60 -6.15
N GLU A 1111 -34.19 7.46 -7.03
CA GLU A 1111 -34.49 8.42 -8.12
C GLU A 1111 -33.23 8.81 -8.91
N ALA A 1112 -32.31 7.85 -9.05
CA ALA A 1112 -31.01 8.09 -9.64
C ALA A 1112 -31.13 8.20 -11.17
N SER A 1113 -30.20 8.94 -11.78
CA SER A 1113 -30.14 9.12 -13.24
C SER A 1113 -28.78 8.71 -13.82
N GLY A 1114 -28.75 8.44 -15.13
CA GLY A 1114 -27.53 8.02 -15.80
C GLY A 1114 -27.61 8.00 -17.33
N CYS A 1115 -26.57 7.43 -17.95
CA CYS A 1115 -26.29 7.62 -19.38
C CYS A 1115 -26.29 6.33 -20.21
N SER A 1116 -26.66 5.18 -19.63
CA SER A 1116 -26.73 3.89 -20.35
C SER A 1116 -28.17 3.48 -20.64
N GLU A 1117 -28.35 2.44 -21.46
CA GLU A 1117 -29.66 1.88 -21.83
C GLU A 1117 -30.48 1.44 -20.61
N PHE A 1118 -29.83 0.97 -19.55
CA PHE A 1118 -30.48 0.68 -18.26
C PHE A 1118 -31.19 1.91 -17.68
N TRP A 1119 -30.57 3.09 -17.77
CA TRP A 1119 -31.14 4.33 -17.25
C TRP A 1119 -32.23 4.93 -18.14
N LEU A 1120 -32.31 4.56 -19.43
CA LEU A 1120 -33.49 4.85 -20.24
C LEU A 1120 -34.71 4.15 -19.63
N VAL A 1121 -34.63 2.82 -19.45
CA VAL A 1121 -35.74 2.03 -18.90
C VAL A 1121 -36.10 2.46 -17.48
N VAL A 1122 -35.13 2.86 -16.64
CA VAL A 1122 -35.40 3.43 -15.31
C VAL A 1122 -36.10 4.80 -15.40
N GLU A 1123 -35.68 5.69 -16.29
CA GLU A 1123 -36.36 6.98 -16.50
C GLU A 1123 -37.78 6.77 -17.07
N ASP A 1124 -37.98 5.81 -17.97
CA ASP A 1124 -39.29 5.40 -18.51
C ASP A 1124 -40.21 4.85 -17.39
N ILE A 1125 -39.70 3.96 -16.53
CA ILE A 1125 -40.42 3.45 -15.36
C ILE A 1125 -40.85 4.59 -14.43
N MET A 1126 -39.93 5.50 -14.10
CA MET A 1126 -40.22 6.60 -13.18
C MET A 1126 -41.23 7.61 -13.76
N ALA A 1127 -41.22 7.82 -15.08
CA ALA A 1127 -42.29 8.58 -15.76
C ALA A 1127 -43.62 7.82 -15.71
N PHE A 1128 -43.61 6.51 -15.94
CA PHE A 1128 -44.80 5.65 -15.95
C PHE A 1128 -45.44 5.50 -14.56
N CYS A 1129 -44.70 5.72 -13.47
CA CYS A 1129 -45.24 5.80 -12.10
C CYS A 1129 -46.40 6.80 -11.94
N SER A 1130 -46.48 7.84 -12.80
CA SER A 1130 -47.55 8.83 -12.78
C SER A 1130 -48.97 8.26 -13.04
N ASN A 1131 -49.07 7.03 -13.53
CA ASN A 1131 -50.35 6.31 -13.74
C ASN A 1131 -50.91 5.63 -12.47
N PHE A 1132 -50.18 5.68 -11.35
CA PHE A 1132 -50.52 4.99 -10.10
C PHE A 1132 -50.65 5.98 -8.94
N LEU A 1133 -51.52 5.68 -7.96
CA LEU A 1133 -51.56 6.43 -6.70
C LEU A 1133 -50.31 6.15 -5.84
N ASN A 1134 -49.87 4.90 -5.76
CA ASN A 1134 -48.71 4.49 -4.98
C ASN A 1134 -47.97 3.31 -5.62
N VAL A 1135 -46.64 3.41 -5.70
CA VAL A 1135 -45.73 2.33 -6.12
C VAL A 1135 -44.67 2.11 -5.05
N VAL A 1136 -44.46 0.86 -4.63
CA VAL A 1136 -43.45 0.46 -3.65
C VAL A 1136 -42.47 -0.53 -4.27
N TRP A 1137 -41.18 -0.21 -4.26
CA TRP A 1137 -40.13 -1.08 -4.78
C TRP A 1137 -39.63 -2.05 -3.72
N SER A 1138 -39.84 -3.35 -3.91
CA SER A 1138 -39.41 -4.44 -3.01
C SER A 1138 -38.27 -5.26 -3.62
N PHE A 1139 -37.36 -5.75 -2.79
CA PHE A 1139 -36.33 -6.72 -3.20
C PHE A 1139 -36.58 -8.04 -2.46
N VAL A 1140 -36.59 -9.14 -3.21
CA VAL A 1140 -36.74 -10.50 -2.69
C VAL A 1140 -35.55 -11.36 -3.13
N LYS A 1141 -35.22 -12.43 -2.41
CA LYS A 1141 -34.24 -13.42 -2.91
C LYS A 1141 -34.90 -14.26 -4.01
N ARG A 1142 -34.11 -14.79 -4.95
CA ARG A 1142 -34.59 -15.68 -6.04
C ARG A 1142 -35.48 -16.86 -5.59
N SER A 1143 -35.31 -17.33 -4.35
CA SER A 1143 -36.19 -18.33 -3.73
C SER A 1143 -37.66 -17.87 -3.65
N GLY A 1144 -37.91 -16.60 -3.30
CA GLY A 1144 -39.24 -15.99 -3.27
C GLY A 1144 -39.67 -15.29 -4.56
N ASN A 1145 -38.83 -15.29 -5.61
CA ASN A 1145 -39.17 -14.79 -6.95
C ASN A 1145 -39.46 -15.92 -7.96
N LYS A 1146 -39.59 -17.16 -7.48
CA LYS A 1146 -39.52 -18.37 -8.33
C LYS A 1146 -40.61 -18.41 -9.40
N VAL A 1147 -41.82 -17.94 -9.11
CA VAL A 1147 -42.93 -17.90 -10.08
C VAL A 1147 -42.57 -17.04 -11.30
N ALA A 1148 -42.09 -15.81 -11.06
CA ALA A 1148 -41.68 -14.91 -12.13
C ALA A 1148 -40.48 -15.47 -12.92
N HIS A 1149 -39.55 -16.12 -12.21
CA HIS A 1149 -38.39 -16.75 -12.81
C HIS A 1149 -38.73 -17.89 -13.78
N ASP A 1150 -39.59 -18.80 -13.35
CA ASP A 1150 -40.03 -19.93 -14.18
C ASP A 1150 -40.86 -19.42 -15.38
N LEU A 1151 -41.67 -18.37 -15.21
CA LEU A 1151 -42.38 -17.67 -16.29
C LEU A 1151 -41.42 -17.06 -17.33
N ALA A 1152 -40.37 -16.36 -16.89
CA ALA A 1152 -39.40 -15.71 -17.77
C ALA A 1152 -38.56 -16.71 -18.61
N HIS A 1153 -38.48 -17.97 -18.17
CA HIS A 1153 -37.73 -19.05 -18.81
C HIS A 1153 -38.61 -20.06 -19.58
N LEU A 1154 -39.92 -19.81 -19.72
CA LEU A 1154 -40.79 -20.63 -20.57
C LEU A 1154 -40.27 -20.64 -22.02
N GLN A 1155 -40.25 -21.84 -22.62
CA GLN A 1155 -39.69 -22.07 -23.96
C GLN A 1155 -40.34 -21.18 -25.05
N PRO A 1156 -39.66 -20.95 -26.19
CA PRO A 1156 -40.17 -20.04 -27.21
C PRO A 1156 -41.42 -20.58 -27.93
N TRP A 1157 -42.47 -19.75 -27.97
CA TRP A 1157 -43.65 -19.95 -28.80
C TRP A 1157 -43.95 -18.61 -29.50
N ASN A 1158 -43.95 -18.60 -30.84
CA ASN A 1158 -44.31 -17.49 -31.74
C ASN A 1158 -44.32 -16.07 -31.10
N PHE A 1159 -43.19 -15.35 -31.21
CA PHE A 1159 -42.92 -13.98 -30.71
C PHE A 1159 -44.16 -13.14 -30.34
N GLY A 1160 -44.29 -12.78 -29.06
CA GLY A 1160 -45.40 -11.93 -28.58
C GLY A 1160 -45.50 -11.85 -27.05
N THR A 1161 -46.61 -11.27 -26.58
CA THR A 1161 -47.04 -11.30 -25.18
C THR A 1161 -48.16 -12.32 -25.02
N ARG A 1162 -48.09 -13.18 -23.99
CA ARG A 1162 -49.17 -14.06 -23.57
C ARG A 1162 -49.56 -13.74 -22.13
N LYS A 1163 -50.85 -13.54 -21.90
CA LYS A 1163 -51.46 -13.17 -20.61
C LYS A 1163 -52.46 -14.26 -20.21
N TRP A 1164 -52.56 -14.51 -18.91
CA TRP A 1164 -53.51 -15.44 -18.30
C TRP A 1164 -54.19 -14.70 -17.15
N ASP A 1165 -55.51 -14.49 -17.26
CA ASP A 1165 -56.33 -13.71 -16.30
C ASP A 1165 -57.43 -14.53 -15.62
N ALA A 1166 -57.49 -15.85 -15.89
CA ALA A 1166 -58.51 -16.75 -15.33
C ALA A 1166 -58.03 -18.22 -15.26
N GLU A 1167 -57.42 -18.74 -16.32
CA GLU A 1167 -56.86 -20.09 -16.37
C GLU A 1167 -55.33 -20.05 -16.29
N PHE A 1168 -54.77 -20.20 -15.09
CA PHE A 1168 -53.33 -20.09 -14.86
C PHE A 1168 -52.59 -21.42 -15.10
N PRO A 1169 -51.33 -21.40 -15.57
CA PRO A 1169 -50.52 -22.62 -15.67
C PRO A 1169 -50.37 -23.33 -14.32
N CYS A 1170 -50.51 -24.65 -14.28
CA CYS A 1170 -50.44 -25.40 -13.00
C CYS A 1170 -49.11 -25.21 -12.26
N SER A 1171 -48.01 -24.94 -12.96
CA SER A 1171 -46.72 -24.59 -12.34
C SER A 1171 -46.77 -23.28 -11.54
N VAL A 1172 -47.50 -22.27 -12.04
CA VAL A 1172 -47.70 -20.99 -11.36
C VAL A 1172 -48.55 -21.21 -10.10
N LEU A 1173 -49.67 -21.92 -10.21
CA LEU A 1173 -50.56 -22.21 -9.09
C LEU A 1173 -49.87 -23.05 -8.00
N ASN A 1174 -49.11 -24.09 -8.37
CA ASN A 1174 -48.42 -24.94 -7.41
C ASN A 1174 -47.34 -24.21 -6.61
N ILE A 1175 -46.63 -23.25 -7.23
CA ILE A 1175 -45.60 -22.46 -6.54
C ILE A 1175 -46.27 -21.34 -5.72
N ALA A 1176 -47.27 -20.65 -6.26
CA ALA A 1176 -48.01 -19.61 -5.53
C ALA A 1176 -48.74 -20.16 -4.29
N ALA A 1177 -49.29 -21.39 -4.35
CA ALA A 1177 -49.87 -22.05 -3.19
C ALA A 1177 -48.82 -22.45 -2.14
N ALA A 1178 -47.60 -22.81 -2.56
CA ALA A 1178 -46.51 -23.10 -1.64
C ALA A 1178 -45.97 -21.83 -0.94
N ASP A 1179 -45.98 -20.68 -1.63
CA ASP A 1179 -45.62 -19.36 -1.07
C ASP A 1179 -46.61 -18.86 0.01
N ILE A 1180 -47.77 -19.51 0.20
CA ILE A 1180 -48.80 -19.17 1.21
C ILE A 1180 -48.80 -20.16 2.38
N MET A 1181 -48.21 -21.35 2.21
CA MET A 1181 -48.22 -22.43 3.22
C MET A 1181 -46.98 -22.47 4.13
N ASN A 1182 -45.96 -21.65 3.85
CA ASN A 1182 -44.82 -21.38 4.74
C ASN A 1182 -44.98 -19.97 5.33
#